data_AF-A0A7R7IYI5-F1
#
_entry.id   AF-A0A7R7IYI5-F1
#
_cell.length_a   1.000
_cell.length_b   1.000
_cell.length_c   1.000
_cell.angle_alpha   90.00
_cell.angle_beta   90.00
_cell.angle_gamma   90.00
#
_symmetry.space_group_name_H-M   'P 1'
#
loop_
_entity.id
_entity.type
_entity.pdbx_description
1 polymer ?
#
loop_
_entity_poly.entity_id
_entity_poly.type
_entity_poly.pdbx_seq_one_letter_code
_entity_poly.pdbx_strand_id
1 'polypeptide(L)'
;MTCHPRSHHRSLCALLLLLVLLALSAAAQAQQQNRLQRMKIAPHKGYTKIDLFFAAPPDYALSSTRDRVRLVVRETDAPLFRRFRSYSDPRVAGVFTSLRDGGVSVVIPVKGGGAVAQVVGGGDATLLSLVISTNKGGEAVQPDILPGREAILSGAAELVNAVGTSPRAALPFVPTDPKLLKKLLTADEVALFLAGEEMLYVGKGAEAVQVFTQFGQKPQAVRALAGFRLGEAYALQERNREALAAFREGIALAPGHLEQAPEMMQLYAEVLAKTGDQVQGKALLVRLIGEQAGTPYMAPLMNRLAEICERHGDTEQALAMYRTVAQHAEGTEAAGRALMKLADRELFKIQRGRYPLLQQRYQAIYAAPGGQALRDEALFKIALLPALYGPAAEALDSVATYDRRYPRGIFSTIVKKMHQQLLLPVYHELAQAKDDAGLVQLCQDHRDALALCLAERGFIERLSAAFEATGKRAEEIRFFSYLAERSWVGDNGPFLLARMVEDAFALGDVSLAESTARRFLMRFPNEARGYRLREQLAKLSFERGDLDEALSLLGFLKGKKPLPEFAESSYYFGKALAHAGDHKGAEGALGRFIQAAGTSPLLSDAYLAQATEREALKDPRGALAAYQQAEKITDGELNQQCLYKIGELYLQLGMPARAAESWEQAVRQGGSGSWVKLATISLQDLKWRLNLSKELR
;
A
#
# COMPACT_ATOMS: atom_id res chain seq x y z
N MET A 1 19.66 -45.76 -57.21
CA MET A 1 20.71 -44.73 -57.05
C MET A 1 20.48 -43.66 -58.09
N THR A 2 20.15 -42.43 -57.66
CA THR A 2 20.59 -41.11 -58.17
C THR A 2 19.64 -40.06 -57.61
N CYS A 3 20.01 -39.50 -56.47
CA CYS A 3 19.38 -38.36 -55.82
C CYS A 3 19.58 -37.08 -56.66
N HIS A 4 18.54 -36.26 -56.78
CA HIS A 4 18.65 -34.88 -57.26
C HIS A 4 18.46 -33.90 -56.08
N PRO A 5 19.51 -33.18 -55.64
CA PRO A 5 19.39 -32.12 -54.65
C PRO A 5 19.31 -30.77 -55.38
N ARG A 6 18.10 -30.28 -55.70
CA ARG A 6 17.95 -28.92 -56.26
C ARG A 6 16.81 -28.09 -55.65
N SER A 7 16.00 -28.62 -54.73
CA SER A 7 14.91 -27.87 -54.10
C SER A 7 15.30 -27.14 -52.80
N HIS A 8 16.24 -27.68 -52.02
CA HIS A 8 16.60 -27.08 -50.72
C HIS A 8 17.42 -25.79 -50.83
N HIS A 9 18.28 -25.65 -51.84
CA HIS A 9 19.10 -24.44 -52.00
C HIS A 9 18.28 -23.21 -52.41
N ARG A 10 17.20 -23.37 -53.18
CA ARG A 10 16.35 -22.24 -53.57
C ARG A 10 15.51 -21.72 -52.41
N SER A 11 14.99 -22.60 -51.56
CA SER A 11 14.26 -22.19 -50.35
C SER A 11 15.18 -21.59 -49.30
N LEU A 12 16.40 -22.12 -49.11
CA LEU A 12 17.37 -21.51 -48.19
C LEU A 12 17.84 -20.14 -48.68
N CYS A 13 18.14 -19.98 -49.97
CA CYS A 13 18.51 -18.68 -50.52
C CYS A 13 17.35 -17.67 -50.47
N ALA A 14 16.11 -18.09 -50.69
CA ALA A 14 14.94 -17.22 -50.55
C ALA A 14 14.71 -16.80 -49.08
N LEU A 15 14.89 -17.72 -48.13
CA LEU A 15 14.79 -17.42 -46.70
C LEU A 15 15.93 -16.52 -46.22
N LEU A 16 17.15 -16.72 -46.74
CA LEU A 16 18.30 -15.86 -46.45
C LEU A 16 18.14 -14.48 -47.08
N LEU A 17 17.60 -14.38 -48.30
CA LEU A 17 17.28 -13.09 -48.93
C LEU A 17 16.17 -12.37 -48.18
N LEU A 18 15.15 -13.09 -47.68
CA LEU A 18 14.08 -12.52 -46.89
C LEU A 18 14.58 -12.05 -45.52
N LEU A 19 15.46 -12.83 -44.87
CA LEU A 19 16.13 -12.44 -43.62
C LEU A 19 17.10 -11.29 -43.82
N VAL A 20 17.80 -11.22 -44.94
CA VAL A 20 18.68 -10.10 -45.32
C VAL A 20 17.84 -8.88 -45.70
N LEU A 21 16.70 -9.03 -46.37
CA LEU A 21 15.77 -7.93 -46.66
C LEU A 21 15.05 -7.42 -45.40
N LEU A 22 14.69 -8.30 -44.46
CA LEU A 22 14.13 -7.95 -43.14
C LEU A 22 15.19 -7.33 -42.24
N ALA A 23 16.44 -7.82 -42.28
CA ALA A 23 17.58 -7.24 -41.57
C ALA A 23 18.03 -5.92 -42.21
N LEU A 24 17.92 -5.75 -43.54
CA LEU A 24 18.13 -4.49 -44.23
C LEU A 24 16.96 -3.52 -43.99
N SER A 25 15.75 -3.99 -43.72
CA SER A 25 14.61 -3.14 -43.32
C SER A 25 14.76 -2.68 -41.86
N ALA A 26 15.20 -3.57 -40.96
CA ALA A 26 15.49 -3.25 -39.56
C ALA A 26 16.77 -2.41 -39.40
N ALA A 27 17.78 -2.64 -40.26
CA ALA A 27 18.99 -1.81 -40.32
C ALA A 27 18.80 -0.53 -41.13
N ALA A 28 17.83 -0.44 -42.05
CA ALA A 28 17.42 0.82 -42.67
C ALA A 28 16.54 1.68 -41.74
N GLN A 29 15.97 1.08 -40.69
CA GLN A 29 15.43 1.80 -39.54
C GLN A 29 16.50 2.12 -38.49
N ALA A 30 17.75 1.71 -38.69
CA ALA A 30 18.86 2.27 -37.94
C ALA A 30 19.10 3.71 -38.39
N GLN A 31 18.70 4.63 -37.50
CA GLN A 31 19.12 6.03 -37.47
C GLN A 31 18.51 6.94 -38.55
N GLN A 32 17.17 7.03 -38.56
CA GLN A 32 16.56 8.26 -39.05
C GLN A 32 16.85 9.38 -38.04
N GLN A 33 17.94 10.13 -38.26
CA GLN A 33 18.27 11.31 -37.44
C GLN A 33 17.05 12.23 -37.37
N ASN A 34 16.61 12.57 -36.16
CA ASN A 34 15.51 13.53 -35.98
C ASN A 34 15.96 14.89 -36.55
N ARG A 35 15.02 15.76 -36.93
CA ARG A 35 15.34 17.03 -37.57
C ARG A 35 14.57 18.19 -36.98
N LEU A 36 15.26 19.24 -36.54
CA LEU A 36 14.64 20.53 -36.24
C LEU A 36 14.29 21.24 -37.55
N GLN A 37 13.01 21.23 -37.92
CA GLN A 37 12.54 21.73 -39.21
C GLN A 37 12.31 23.24 -39.20
N ARG A 38 11.73 23.76 -38.10
CA ARG A 38 11.29 25.14 -38.02
C ARG A 38 11.44 25.67 -36.60
N MET A 39 11.69 26.98 -36.48
CA MET A 39 11.55 27.71 -35.22
C MET A 39 10.65 28.93 -35.41
N LYS A 40 9.88 29.28 -34.38
CA LYS A 40 9.07 30.50 -34.29
C LYS A 40 9.28 31.14 -32.93
N ILE A 41 9.37 32.48 -32.89
CA ILE A 41 9.52 33.24 -31.65
C ILE A 41 8.33 34.19 -31.52
N ALA A 42 7.68 34.20 -30.36
CA ALA A 42 6.53 35.03 -30.04
C ALA A 42 6.73 35.71 -28.67
N PRO A 43 6.99 37.03 -28.63
CA PRO A 43 7.06 37.76 -27.37
C PRO A 43 5.67 38.01 -26.80
N HIS A 44 5.50 37.83 -25.49
CA HIS A 44 4.25 38.07 -24.75
C HIS A 44 4.48 38.98 -23.53
N LYS A 45 3.38 39.44 -22.92
CA LYS A 45 3.42 40.15 -21.64
C LYS A 45 3.83 39.17 -20.53
N GLY A 46 5.07 39.26 -20.08
CA GLY A 46 5.60 38.43 -18.98
C GLY A 46 6.61 37.36 -19.39
N TYR A 47 6.58 36.91 -20.65
CA TYR A 47 7.47 35.85 -21.16
C TYR A 47 7.71 35.96 -22.68
N THR A 48 8.67 35.19 -23.18
CA THR A 48 8.94 34.99 -24.61
C THR A 48 8.79 33.50 -24.93
N LYS A 49 7.92 33.16 -25.88
CA LYS A 49 7.70 31.77 -26.31
C LYS A 49 8.52 31.48 -27.57
N ILE A 50 9.25 30.37 -27.55
CA ILE A 50 10.08 29.89 -28.67
C ILE A 50 9.61 28.47 -29.02
N ASP A 51 8.94 28.35 -30.15
CA ASP A 51 8.44 27.08 -30.67
C ASP A 51 9.47 26.45 -31.60
N LEU A 52 9.82 25.19 -31.33
CA LEU A 52 10.78 24.38 -32.07
C LEU A 52 10.03 23.16 -32.62
N PHE A 53 9.97 23.03 -33.94
CA PHE A 53 9.21 21.98 -34.62
C PHE A 53 10.16 20.90 -35.14
N PHE A 54 10.02 19.68 -34.64
CA PHE A 54 10.86 18.54 -34.97
C PHE A 54 10.15 17.57 -35.93
N ALA A 55 10.93 16.72 -36.62
CA ALA A 55 10.38 15.68 -37.49
C ALA A 55 9.83 14.48 -36.70
N ALA A 56 10.39 14.22 -35.52
CA ALA A 56 9.95 13.22 -34.55
C ALA A 56 10.05 13.82 -33.13
N PRO A 57 9.43 13.20 -32.10
CA PRO A 57 9.55 13.67 -30.73
C PRO A 57 11.03 13.82 -30.30
N PRO A 58 11.48 15.01 -29.87
CA PRO A 58 12.89 15.26 -29.58
C PRO A 58 13.32 14.68 -28.23
N ASP A 59 14.46 13.98 -28.18
CA ASP A 59 15.16 13.76 -26.91
C ASP A 59 16.05 14.96 -26.58
N TYR A 60 15.66 15.75 -25.58
CA TYR A 60 16.38 16.96 -25.20
C TYR A 60 16.68 17.08 -23.72
N ALA A 61 17.76 17.79 -23.41
CA ALA A 61 18.07 18.33 -22.10
C ALA A 61 17.97 19.86 -22.13
N LEU A 62 17.27 20.45 -21.16
CA LEU A 62 17.15 21.90 -20.99
C LEU A 62 17.94 22.32 -19.74
N SER A 63 18.78 23.33 -19.88
CA SER A 63 19.44 23.98 -18.75
C SER A 63 19.29 25.50 -18.84
N SER A 64 19.21 26.14 -17.67
CA SER A 64 19.09 27.58 -17.56
C SER A 64 20.11 28.07 -16.53
N THR A 65 20.89 29.07 -16.91
CA THR A 65 21.72 29.87 -16.01
C THR A 65 21.13 31.27 -15.92
N ARG A 66 21.67 32.12 -15.02
CA ARG A 66 21.19 33.48 -14.79
C ARG A 66 20.95 34.26 -16.09
N ASP A 67 21.83 34.11 -17.07
CA ASP A 67 21.87 34.94 -18.29
C ASP A 67 21.67 34.14 -19.58
N ARG A 68 21.37 32.84 -19.50
CA ARG A 68 21.34 31.97 -20.69
C ARG A 68 20.50 30.73 -20.49
N VAL A 69 19.72 30.39 -21.50
CA VAL A 69 19.05 29.11 -21.63
C VAL A 69 19.74 28.29 -22.70
N ARG A 70 19.97 27.00 -22.43
CA ARG A 70 20.57 26.06 -23.38
C ARG A 70 19.67 24.83 -23.48
N LEU A 71 19.23 24.54 -24.68
CA LEU A 71 18.58 23.31 -25.06
C LEU A 71 19.57 22.46 -25.87
N VAL A 72 19.75 21.20 -25.51
CA VAL A 72 20.54 20.23 -26.27
C VAL A 72 19.60 19.11 -26.68
N VAL A 73 19.47 18.88 -27.98
CA VAL A 73 18.62 17.83 -28.55
C VAL A 73 19.54 16.76 -29.14
N ARG A 74 19.47 15.55 -28.62
CA ARG A 74 20.32 14.41 -29.02
C ARG A 74 19.84 13.83 -30.34
N GLU A 75 20.76 13.21 -31.09
CA GLU A 75 20.46 12.47 -32.34
C GLU A 75 19.60 13.26 -33.34
N THR A 76 19.83 14.56 -33.39
CA THR A 76 19.02 15.51 -34.15
C THR A 76 19.92 16.37 -35.03
N ASP A 77 19.48 16.64 -36.26
CA ASP A 77 20.09 17.62 -37.16
C ASP A 77 19.24 18.91 -37.24
N ALA A 78 19.82 19.98 -37.81
CA ALA A 78 19.12 21.25 -38.01
C ALA A 78 19.71 22.04 -39.18
N PRO A 79 18.88 22.78 -39.94
CA PRO A 79 19.38 23.81 -40.82
C PRO A 79 19.95 25.00 -40.02
N LEU A 80 20.75 25.83 -40.68
CA LEU A 80 21.29 27.04 -40.07
C LEU A 80 20.21 28.12 -39.92
N PHE A 81 19.68 28.29 -38.71
CA PHE A 81 18.67 29.29 -38.39
C PHE A 81 19.26 30.69 -38.14
N ARG A 82 20.03 31.22 -39.11
CA ARG A 82 20.76 32.52 -38.96
C ARG A 82 19.83 33.69 -38.64
N ARG A 83 18.60 33.68 -39.16
CA ARG A 83 17.61 34.76 -38.97
C ARG A 83 17.27 35.08 -37.51
N PHE A 84 17.43 34.12 -36.60
CA PHE A 84 17.10 34.31 -35.18
C PHE A 84 18.29 34.75 -34.33
N ARG A 85 19.51 34.80 -34.90
CA ARG A 85 20.71 35.24 -34.17
C ARG A 85 20.65 36.71 -33.79
N SER A 86 20.03 37.55 -34.62
CA SER A 86 19.84 38.99 -34.39
C SER A 86 18.53 39.32 -33.68
N TYR A 87 17.68 38.33 -33.37
CA TYR A 87 16.41 38.56 -32.69
C TYR A 87 16.65 39.14 -31.30
N SER A 88 15.87 40.14 -30.89
CA SER A 88 15.96 40.66 -29.54
C SER A 88 14.65 41.23 -29.04
N ASP A 89 14.32 40.93 -27.79
CA ASP A 89 13.15 41.47 -27.08
C ASP A 89 13.58 41.87 -25.64
N PRO A 90 12.66 42.25 -24.73
CA PRO A 90 13.00 42.61 -23.35
C PRO A 90 13.64 41.47 -22.52
N ARG A 91 13.52 40.20 -22.93
CA ARG A 91 13.96 39.00 -22.20
C ARG A 91 15.01 38.20 -22.94
N VAL A 92 15.04 38.20 -24.26
CA VAL A 92 15.91 37.35 -25.08
C VAL A 92 16.83 38.20 -25.97
N ALA A 93 18.08 37.77 -26.11
CA ALA A 93 19.08 38.38 -26.98
C ALA A 93 19.66 37.33 -27.93
N GLY A 94 18.86 36.95 -28.92
CA GLY A 94 19.21 36.01 -29.98
C GLY A 94 18.88 34.56 -29.66
N VAL A 95 18.79 33.75 -30.71
CA VAL A 95 18.70 32.28 -30.63
C VAL A 95 19.77 31.70 -31.55
N PHE A 96 20.71 30.97 -30.96
CA PHE A 96 21.90 30.45 -31.62
C PHE A 96 21.80 28.93 -31.71
N THR A 97 21.68 28.40 -32.93
CA THR A 97 21.72 26.95 -33.19
C THR A 97 23.10 26.52 -33.66
N SER A 98 23.58 25.40 -33.14
CA SER A 98 24.84 24.75 -33.53
C SER A 98 24.71 23.23 -33.46
N LEU A 99 25.46 22.51 -34.28
CA LEU A 99 25.57 21.05 -34.23
C LEU A 99 26.76 20.69 -33.32
N ARG A 100 26.55 19.84 -32.32
CA ARG A 100 27.58 19.31 -31.43
C ARG A 100 27.27 17.86 -31.07
N ASP A 101 28.28 16.99 -31.09
CA ASP A 101 28.21 15.61 -30.58
C ASP A 101 27.01 14.80 -31.09
N GLY A 102 26.71 14.89 -32.39
CA GLY A 102 25.58 14.18 -33.00
C GLY A 102 24.19 14.74 -32.66
N GLY A 103 24.09 15.96 -32.13
CA GLY A 103 22.84 16.63 -31.78
C GLY A 103 22.81 18.14 -32.08
N VAL A 104 21.64 18.75 -31.87
CA VAL A 104 21.41 20.20 -32.01
C VAL A 104 21.50 20.89 -30.65
N SER A 105 22.36 21.89 -30.52
CA SER A 105 22.36 22.81 -29.38
C SER A 105 21.73 24.15 -29.76
N VAL A 106 20.68 24.54 -29.05
CA VAL A 106 20.03 25.85 -29.13
C VAL A 106 20.41 26.65 -27.88
N VAL A 107 21.09 27.78 -28.08
CA VAL A 107 21.54 28.67 -27.01
C VAL A 107 20.83 30.00 -27.12
N ILE A 108 20.24 30.45 -26.02
CA ILE A 108 19.35 31.61 -25.95
C ILE A 108 19.81 32.51 -24.81
N PRO A 109 20.56 33.58 -25.09
CA PRO A 109 20.92 34.56 -24.08
C PRO A 109 19.69 35.27 -23.53
N VAL A 110 19.64 35.49 -22.21
CA VAL A 110 18.51 36.08 -21.50
C VAL A 110 18.93 37.40 -20.85
N LYS A 111 18.11 38.44 -21.02
CA LYS A 111 18.30 39.79 -20.48
C LYS A 111 17.66 39.92 -19.10
N GLY A 112 18.26 40.73 -18.23
CA GLY A 112 17.71 41.08 -16.91
C GLY A 112 18.04 40.11 -15.77
N GLY A 113 18.71 38.99 -16.06
CA GLY A 113 19.09 37.97 -15.07
C GLY A 113 17.91 37.15 -14.54
N GLY A 114 18.18 35.97 -14.00
CA GLY A 114 17.16 35.09 -13.44
C GLY A 114 16.30 34.40 -14.50
N ALA A 115 16.93 33.94 -15.59
CA ALA A 115 16.26 33.20 -16.64
C ALA A 115 15.54 31.96 -16.09
N VAL A 116 14.22 31.94 -16.24
CA VAL A 116 13.41 30.75 -16.02
C VAL A 116 12.93 30.30 -17.39
N ALA A 117 13.35 29.11 -17.79
CA ALA A 117 12.86 28.48 -19.00
C ALA A 117 12.07 27.24 -18.62
N GLN A 118 10.83 27.20 -19.07
CA GLN A 118 9.96 26.05 -18.95
C GLN A 118 9.60 25.59 -20.35
N VAL A 119 9.58 24.27 -20.55
CA VAL A 119 8.89 23.75 -21.72
C VAL A 119 7.40 23.74 -21.39
N VAL A 120 6.53 23.99 -22.37
CA VAL A 120 5.08 23.87 -22.22
C VAL A 120 4.58 22.89 -23.26
N GLY A 121 3.99 21.78 -22.81
CA GLY A 121 3.40 20.79 -23.71
C GLY A 121 2.06 21.28 -24.25
N GLY A 122 1.97 21.47 -25.58
CA GLY A 122 0.72 21.33 -26.31
C GLY A 122 0.66 19.90 -26.85
N GLY A 123 -0.53 19.32 -27.08
CA GLY A 123 -0.73 17.90 -27.40
C GLY A 123 -0.03 17.32 -28.66
N ASP A 124 0.94 18.02 -29.26
CA ASP A 124 1.78 17.57 -30.36
C ASP A 124 3.19 17.22 -29.85
N ALA A 125 3.53 15.93 -29.87
CA ALA A 125 4.81 15.42 -29.38
C ALA A 125 6.03 15.89 -30.19
N THR A 126 5.83 16.44 -31.40
CA THR A 126 6.90 16.95 -32.26
C THR A 126 7.16 18.45 -32.07
N LEU A 127 6.31 19.14 -31.32
CA LEU A 127 6.41 20.56 -31.02
C LEU A 127 6.98 20.78 -29.62
N LEU A 128 8.14 21.42 -29.54
CA LEU A 128 8.71 21.88 -28.28
C LEU A 128 8.51 23.39 -28.11
N SER A 129 7.58 23.78 -27.25
CA SER A 129 7.38 25.19 -26.88
C SER A 129 8.21 25.55 -25.66
N LEU A 130 9.20 26.42 -25.82
CA LEU A 130 10.01 26.94 -24.72
C LEU A 130 9.49 28.32 -24.27
N VAL A 131 9.04 28.44 -23.04
CA VAL A 131 8.62 29.70 -22.42
C VAL A 131 9.76 30.23 -21.56
N ILE A 132 10.30 31.38 -21.95
CA ILE A 132 11.37 32.08 -21.25
C ILE A 132 10.76 33.28 -20.51
N SER A 133 10.81 33.23 -19.18
CA SER A 133 10.46 34.35 -18.31
C SER A 133 11.68 34.80 -17.51
N THR A 134 11.55 35.98 -16.91
CA THR A 134 12.55 36.56 -16.00
C THR A 134 11.88 36.70 -14.65
N ASN A 135 12.21 35.84 -13.69
CA ASN A 135 11.68 35.94 -12.34
C ASN A 135 12.44 37.04 -11.59
N LYS A 136 11.74 38.09 -11.14
CA LYS A 136 12.32 39.14 -10.29
C LYS A 136 12.61 38.69 -8.85
N GLY A 137 12.27 37.44 -8.49
CA GLY A 137 12.66 36.77 -7.26
C GLY A 137 12.77 35.28 -7.56
N GLY A 138 13.90 34.66 -7.21
CA GLY A 138 14.23 33.27 -7.55
C GLY A 138 13.38 32.23 -6.82
N GLU A 139 12.07 32.18 -7.06
CA GLU A 139 11.23 31.06 -6.64
C GLU A 139 11.65 29.79 -7.39
N ALA A 140 11.89 28.72 -6.63
CA ALA A 140 12.22 27.41 -7.18
C ALA A 140 11.05 26.89 -8.03
N VAL A 141 11.34 26.44 -9.25
CA VAL A 141 10.35 25.80 -10.12
C VAL A 141 9.83 24.55 -9.40
N GLN A 142 8.52 24.51 -9.10
CA GLN A 142 7.90 23.33 -8.51
C GLN A 142 7.93 22.15 -9.50
N PRO A 143 8.21 20.91 -9.05
CA PRO A 143 8.14 19.73 -9.89
C PRO A 143 6.75 19.55 -10.53
N ASP A 144 6.69 19.23 -11.82
CA ASP A 144 5.46 18.97 -12.58
C ASP A 144 4.90 17.55 -12.29
N ILE A 145 4.61 17.27 -11.02
CA ILE A 145 4.05 15.99 -10.56
C ILE A 145 2.54 15.93 -10.78
N LEU A 146 1.96 14.73 -10.76
CA LEU A 146 0.51 14.56 -10.72
C LEU A 146 -0.07 15.14 -9.41
N PRO A 147 -1.23 15.81 -9.45
CA PRO A 147 -1.90 16.27 -8.24
C PRO A 147 -2.18 15.11 -7.28
N GLY A 148 -2.01 15.32 -5.98
CA GLY A 148 -2.19 14.27 -4.96
C GLY A 148 -0.96 13.38 -4.75
N ARG A 149 0.18 13.69 -5.40
CA ARG A 149 1.46 12.97 -5.24
C ARG A 149 2.46 13.70 -4.35
N GLU A 150 2.06 14.78 -3.69
CA GLU A 150 2.94 15.65 -2.89
C GLU A 150 3.55 14.90 -1.70
N ALA A 151 2.79 14.00 -1.07
CA ALA A 151 3.29 13.15 0.02
C ALA A 151 4.39 12.18 -0.45
N ILE A 152 4.26 11.65 -1.67
CA ILE A 152 5.28 10.79 -2.29
C ILE A 152 6.54 11.62 -2.61
N LEU A 153 6.37 12.81 -3.20
CA LEU A 153 7.48 13.71 -3.50
C LEU A 153 8.24 14.09 -2.23
N SER A 154 7.54 14.53 -1.19
CA SER A 154 8.15 14.93 0.09
C SER A 154 8.97 13.80 0.70
N GLY A 155 8.39 12.61 0.82
CA GLY A 155 9.09 11.45 1.39
C GLY A 155 10.27 10.95 0.55
N ALA A 156 10.17 11.01 -0.77
CA ALA A 156 11.22 10.53 -1.66
C ALA A 156 12.35 11.55 -1.88
N ALA A 157 12.04 12.85 -1.94
CA ALA A 157 13.03 13.89 -2.23
C ALA A 157 14.11 13.98 -1.16
N GLU A 158 13.74 13.87 0.12
CA GLU A 158 14.70 13.82 1.22
C GLU A 158 15.66 12.64 1.05
N LEU A 159 15.14 11.44 0.82
CA LEU A 159 15.99 10.25 0.70
C LEU A 159 16.86 10.28 -0.57
N VAL A 160 16.31 10.68 -1.70
CA VAL A 160 17.07 10.78 -2.96
C VAL A 160 18.24 11.76 -2.83
N ASN A 161 18.05 12.87 -2.11
CA ASN A 161 19.10 13.86 -1.89
C ASN A 161 20.07 13.42 -0.77
N ALA A 162 19.60 12.63 0.21
CA ALA A 162 20.37 12.17 1.36
C ALA A 162 21.18 10.89 1.11
N VAL A 163 20.78 10.02 0.18
CA VAL A 163 21.56 8.82 -0.21
C VAL A 163 22.81 9.29 -0.97
N GLY A 164 23.79 9.70 -0.17
CA GLY A 164 25.12 10.05 -0.60
C GLY A 164 25.95 8.79 -0.87
N THR A 165 26.93 8.97 -1.76
CA THR A 165 28.16 8.20 -1.95
C THR A 165 28.38 7.04 -0.98
N SER A 166 28.53 5.81 -1.49
CA SER A 166 28.84 4.63 -0.67
C SER A 166 29.95 4.94 0.34
N PRO A 167 29.78 4.65 1.64
CA PRO A 167 30.79 4.99 2.64
C PRO A 167 32.06 4.13 2.52
N ARG A 168 32.07 3.08 1.69
CA ARG A 168 33.23 2.24 1.43
C ARG A 168 34.16 2.85 0.37
N ALA A 169 35.46 2.63 0.56
CA ALA A 169 36.47 2.93 -0.45
C ALA A 169 36.17 2.20 -1.77
N ALA A 170 36.62 2.79 -2.88
CA ALA A 170 36.53 2.17 -4.19
C ALA A 170 37.67 1.15 -4.39
N LEU A 171 38.80 1.41 -3.76
CA LEU A 171 39.92 0.49 -3.64
C LEU A 171 39.62 -0.61 -2.61
N PRO A 172 40.16 -1.83 -2.82
CA PRO A 172 39.95 -2.95 -1.91
C PRO A 172 40.60 -2.70 -0.55
N PHE A 173 39.96 -3.19 0.51
CA PHE A 173 40.51 -3.14 1.86
C PHE A 173 41.74 -4.05 1.97
N VAL A 174 42.85 -3.53 2.47
CA VAL A 174 44.09 -4.28 2.72
C VAL A 174 44.29 -4.42 4.23
N PRO A 175 44.20 -5.64 4.81
CA PRO A 175 44.42 -5.84 6.25
C PRO A 175 45.90 -5.67 6.63
N THR A 176 46.16 -5.34 7.89
CA THR A 176 47.53 -5.19 8.40
C THR A 176 48.21 -6.56 8.48
N ASP A 177 49.48 -6.66 8.07
CA ASP A 177 50.24 -7.92 8.15
C ASP A 177 50.32 -8.43 9.61
N PRO A 178 49.76 -9.62 9.93
CA PRO A 178 49.82 -10.18 11.27
C PRO A 178 51.25 -10.38 11.80
N LYS A 179 52.25 -10.57 10.93
CA LYS A 179 53.65 -10.69 11.34
C LYS A 179 54.21 -9.39 11.89
N LEU A 180 53.73 -8.24 11.39
CA LEU A 180 54.08 -6.91 11.91
C LEU A 180 53.46 -6.71 13.30
N LEU A 181 52.19 -7.10 13.46
CA LEU A 181 51.48 -6.98 14.74
C LEU A 181 52.07 -7.88 15.83
N LYS A 182 52.44 -9.13 15.51
CA LYS A 182 53.06 -10.09 16.45
C LYS A 182 54.40 -9.63 17.04
N LYS A 183 55.08 -8.68 16.40
CA LYS A 183 56.31 -8.08 16.94
C LYS A 183 56.04 -7.00 17.99
N LEU A 184 54.81 -6.49 18.06
CA LEU A 184 54.43 -5.30 18.82
C LEU A 184 53.32 -5.54 19.85
N LEU A 185 52.61 -6.67 19.74
CA LEU A 185 51.40 -7.00 20.50
C LEU A 185 51.39 -8.46 20.96
N THR A 186 50.62 -8.75 22.02
CA THR A 186 50.37 -10.14 22.46
C THR A 186 49.49 -10.90 21.47
N ALA A 187 49.43 -12.23 21.57
CA ALA A 187 48.59 -13.05 20.68
C ALA A 187 47.10 -12.65 20.74
N ASP A 188 46.59 -12.37 21.93
CA ASP A 188 45.19 -11.95 22.13
C ASP A 188 44.93 -10.55 21.54
N GLU A 189 45.90 -9.64 21.66
CA GLU A 189 45.81 -8.29 21.11
C GLU A 189 45.90 -8.28 19.58
N VAL A 190 46.71 -9.16 18.99
CA VAL A 190 46.75 -9.37 17.52
C VAL A 190 45.39 -9.89 17.04
N ALA A 191 44.82 -10.88 17.73
CA ALA A 191 43.51 -11.42 17.37
C ALA A 191 42.41 -10.33 17.47
N LEU A 192 42.44 -9.51 18.53
CA LEU A 192 41.51 -8.40 18.70
C LEU A 192 41.67 -7.33 17.61
N PHE A 193 42.90 -6.97 17.24
CA PHE A 193 43.14 -5.99 16.17
C PHE A 193 42.60 -6.47 14.82
N LEU A 194 42.88 -7.73 14.47
CA LEU A 194 42.39 -8.34 13.22
C LEU A 194 40.87 -8.50 13.21
N ALA A 195 40.24 -8.80 14.36
CA ALA A 195 38.79 -8.80 14.49
C ALA A 195 38.19 -7.40 14.23
N GLY A 196 38.86 -6.34 14.68
CA GLY A 196 38.48 -4.96 14.35
C GLY A 196 38.56 -4.66 12.85
N GLU A 197 39.60 -5.16 12.17
CA GLU A 197 39.73 -5.00 10.71
C GLU A 197 38.68 -5.80 9.94
N GLU A 198 38.33 -7.00 10.43
CA GLU A 198 37.22 -7.79 9.89
C GLU A 198 35.89 -7.03 10.03
N MET A 199 35.65 -6.41 11.20
CA MET A 199 34.48 -5.55 11.41
C MET A 199 34.42 -4.39 10.40
N LEU A 200 35.54 -3.73 10.12
CA LEU A 200 35.61 -2.70 9.07
C LEU A 200 35.27 -3.27 7.70
N TYR A 201 35.85 -4.42 7.34
CA TYR A 201 35.60 -5.08 6.06
C TYR A 201 34.11 -5.41 5.85
N VAL A 202 33.43 -5.89 6.89
CA VAL A 202 31.98 -6.17 6.83
C VAL A 202 31.11 -4.93 7.02
N GLY A 203 31.68 -3.76 7.32
CA GLY A 203 30.97 -2.48 7.48
C GLY A 203 30.42 -2.21 8.89
N LYS A 204 30.88 -2.95 9.91
CA LYS A 204 30.53 -2.78 11.32
C LYS A 204 31.38 -1.67 11.97
N GLY A 205 31.14 -0.43 11.55
CA GLY A 205 31.95 0.72 11.97
C GLY A 205 31.88 1.01 13.47
N ALA A 206 30.72 0.84 14.12
CA ALA A 206 30.56 1.15 15.54
C ALA A 206 31.34 0.18 16.43
N GLU A 207 31.29 -1.11 16.11
CA GLU A 207 32.04 -2.16 16.79
C GLU A 207 33.55 -2.02 16.53
N ALA A 208 33.94 -1.67 15.31
CA ALA A 208 35.34 -1.38 14.99
C ALA A 208 35.89 -0.21 15.83
N VAL A 209 35.12 0.87 16.06
CA VAL A 209 35.52 1.98 16.95
C VAL A 209 35.80 1.47 18.37
N GLN A 210 34.94 0.62 18.92
CA GLN A 210 35.14 0.06 20.27
C GLN A 210 36.41 -0.79 20.37
N VAL A 211 36.79 -1.49 19.30
CA VAL A 211 38.02 -2.27 19.25
C VAL A 211 39.24 -1.35 19.16
N PHE A 212 39.30 -0.47 18.16
CA PHE A 212 40.53 0.28 17.89
C PHE A 212 40.86 1.35 18.94
N THR A 213 39.86 1.87 19.66
CA THR A 213 40.09 2.80 20.78
C THR A 213 40.94 2.19 21.91
N GLN A 214 40.90 0.87 22.10
CA GLN A 214 41.68 0.17 23.13
C GLN A 214 43.19 0.20 22.86
N PHE A 215 43.59 0.48 21.62
CA PHE A 215 44.99 0.54 21.23
C PHE A 215 45.63 1.92 21.45
N GLY A 216 44.88 2.89 22.00
CA GLY A 216 45.35 4.27 22.23
C GLY A 216 46.51 4.44 23.22
N GLN A 217 46.82 3.43 24.02
CA GLN A 217 47.96 3.42 24.98
C GLN A 217 49.10 2.49 24.57
N LYS A 218 49.09 1.97 23.32
CA LYS A 218 50.09 1.02 22.81
C LYS A 218 51.34 1.71 22.24
N PRO A 219 52.39 0.96 21.84
CA PRO A 219 53.57 1.53 21.19
C PRO A 219 53.19 2.39 19.97
N GLN A 220 54.02 3.40 19.66
CA GLN A 220 53.73 4.40 18.63
C GLN A 220 53.28 3.78 17.29
N ALA A 221 53.95 2.73 16.82
CA ALA A 221 53.60 2.05 15.57
C ALA A 221 52.18 1.46 15.58
N VAL A 222 51.74 0.91 16.71
CA VAL A 222 50.38 0.36 16.86
C VAL A 222 49.36 1.48 16.96
N ARG A 223 49.67 2.55 17.71
CA ARG A 223 48.79 3.74 17.79
C ARG A 223 48.57 4.39 16.44
N ALA A 224 49.60 4.46 15.60
CA ALA A 224 49.49 4.97 14.25
C ALA A 224 48.49 4.14 13.42
N LEU A 225 48.66 2.82 13.38
CA LEU A 225 47.76 1.89 12.67
C LEU A 225 46.33 1.97 13.20
N ALA A 226 46.16 1.98 14.53
CA ALA A 226 44.85 2.13 15.16
C ALA A 226 44.20 3.48 14.82
N GLY A 227 44.98 4.57 14.73
CA GLY A 227 44.49 5.89 14.31
C GLY A 227 43.95 5.91 12.89
N PHE A 228 44.64 5.26 11.94
CA PHE A 228 44.12 5.08 10.58
C PHE A 228 42.82 4.27 10.55
N ARG A 229 42.78 3.11 11.24
CA ARG A 229 41.58 2.27 11.31
C ARG A 229 40.41 2.94 12.03
N LEU A 230 40.67 3.76 13.06
CA LEU A 230 39.66 4.61 13.70
C LEU A 230 39.13 5.67 12.72
N GLY A 231 40.01 6.27 11.91
CA GLY A 231 39.63 7.17 10.83
C GLY A 231 38.61 6.54 9.88
N GLU A 232 38.90 5.32 9.41
CA GLU A 232 38.00 4.54 8.56
C GLU A 232 36.69 4.17 9.27
N ALA A 233 36.78 3.74 10.54
CA ALA A 233 35.61 3.35 11.35
C ALA A 233 34.63 4.52 11.58
N TYR A 234 35.17 5.72 11.84
CA TYR A 234 34.38 6.94 11.96
C TYR A 234 33.83 7.41 10.61
N ALA A 235 34.61 7.27 9.52
CA ALA A 235 34.15 7.61 8.18
C ALA A 235 32.96 6.75 7.73
N LEU A 236 32.97 5.45 8.06
CA LEU A 236 31.83 4.54 7.81
C LEU A 236 30.54 4.95 8.54
N GLN A 237 30.66 5.68 9.65
CA GLN A 237 29.55 6.21 10.44
C GLN A 237 29.18 7.66 10.07
N GLU A 238 29.77 8.20 9.01
CA GLU A 238 29.64 9.62 8.61
C GLU A 238 30.09 10.63 9.69
N ARG A 239 30.85 10.18 10.69
CA ARG A 239 31.43 11.00 11.77
C ARG A 239 32.69 11.70 11.27
N ASN A 240 32.54 12.55 10.25
CA ASN A 240 33.65 13.08 9.44
C ASN A 240 34.68 13.91 10.25
N ARG A 241 34.24 14.62 11.30
CA ARG A 241 35.17 15.40 12.15
C ARG A 241 36.08 14.50 12.99
N GLU A 242 35.52 13.44 13.55
CA GLU A 242 36.26 12.45 14.34
C GLU A 242 37.15 11.59 13.45
N ALA A 243 36.65 11.23 12.26
CA ALA A 243 37.44 10.57 11.23
C ALA A 243 38.67 11.41 10.86
N LEU A 244 38.51 12.73 10.64
CA LEU A 244 39.61 13.63 10.31
C LEU A 244 40.64 13.69 11.44
N ALA A 245 40.20 13.77 12.69
CA ALA A 245 41.09 13.80 13.85
C ALA A 245 41.92 12.52 13.96
N ALA A 246 41.27 11.35 13.83
CA ALA A 246 41.92 10.06 13.91
C ALA A 246 42.92 9.84 12.75
N PHE A 247 42.55 10.22 11.52
CA PHE A 247 43.48 10.18 10.39
C PHE A 247 44.69 11.10 10.61
N ARG A 248 44.49 12.32 11.10
CA ARG A 248 45.59 13.26 11.39
C ARG A 248 46.52 12.73 12.48
N GLU A 249 45.98 12.07 13.50
CA GLU A 249 46.79 11.39 14.52
C GLU A 249 47.63 10.26 13.92
N GLY A 250 47.03 9.39 13.11
CA GLY A 250 47.74 8.33 12.40
C GLY A 250 48.86 8.86 11.51
N ILE A 251 48.59 9.90 10.72
CA ILE A 251 49.56 10.58 9.84
C ILE A 251 50.69 11.21 10.65
N ALA A 252 50.40 11.86 11.78
CA ALA A 252 51.42 12.47 12.62
C ALA A 252 52.39 11.42 13.20
N LEU A 253 51.89 10.24 13.53
CA LEU A 253 52.69 9.15 14.10
C LEU A 253 53.43 8.32 13.04
N ALA A 254 52.90 8.24 11.81
CA ALA A 254 53.49 7.52 10.69
C ALA A 254 53.22 8.21 9.32
N PRO A 255 53.95 9.29 8.97
CA PRO A 255 53.64 10.11 7.79
C PRO A 255 53.69 9.37 6.44
N GLY A 256 54.59 8.39 6.30
CA GLY A 256 54.77 7.63 5.05
C GLY A 256 53.79 6.46 4.86
N HIS A 257 52.98 6.12 5.89
CA HIS A 257 52.07 4.97 5.81
C HIS A 257 50.94 5.21 4.80
N LEU A 258 50.43 6.46 4.74
CA LEU A 258 49.33 6.82 3.86
C LEU A 258 49.69 6.67 2.37
N GLU A 259 50.95 6.89 2.00
CA GLU A 259 51.44 6.71 0.62
C GLU A 259 51.50 5.24 0.20
N GLN A 260 51.53 4.31 1.16
CA GLN A 260 51.56 2.87 0.92
C GLN A 260 50.16 2.24 0.98
N ALA A 261 49.15 3.00 1.43
CA ALA A 261 47.77 2.56 1.64
C ALA A 261 46.81 3.45 0.82
N PRO A 262 46.72 3.27 -0.51
CA PRO A 262 45.93 4.12 -1.38
C PRO A 262 44.41 4.09 -1.05
N GLU A 263 43.91 2.99 -0.49
CA GLU A 263 42.54 2.86 0.02
C GLU A 263 42.27 3.77 1.22
N MET A 264 43.23 3.89 2.14
CA MET A 264 43.15 4.83 3.26
C MET A 264 43.30 6.28 2.77
N MET A 265 44.19 6.52 1.80
CA MET A 265 44.36 7.83 1.19
C MET A 265 43.07 8.31 0.51
N GLN A 266 42.35 7.41 -0.18
CA GLN A 266 41.05 7.72 -0.76
C GLN A 266 40.06 8.18 0.31
N LEU A 267 39.88 7.39 1.39
CA LEU A 267 38.95 7.73 2.46
C LEU A 267 39.32 9.03 3.17
N TYR A 268 40.61 9.24 3.43
CA TYR A 268 41.11 10.49 4.01
C TYR A 268 40.81 11.70 3.12
N ALA A 269 41.02 11.58 1.80
CA ALA A 269 40.70 12.63 0.84
C ALA A 269 39.20 12.97 0.80
N GLU A 270 38.32 11.96 0.89
CA GLU A 270 36.88 12.15 0.99
C GLU A 270 36.49 12.85 2.31
N VAL A 271 37.11 12.47 3.43
CA VAL A 271 36.88 13.10 4.74
C VAL A 271 37.36 14.56 4.75
N LEU A 272 38.51 14.89 4.17
CA LEU A 272 38.98 16.26 4.00
C LEU A 272 37.95 17.10 3.23
N ALA A 273 37.47 16.58 2.09
CA ALA A 273 36.46 17.26 1.30
C ALA A 273 35.14 17.47 2.05
N LYS A 274 34.70 16.49 2.88
CA LYS A 274 33.48 16.60 3.70
C LYS A 274 33.63 17.55 4.89
N THR A 275 34.85 17.79 5.37
CA THR A 275 35.14 18.64 6.53
C THR A 275 35.53 20.08 6.18
N GLY A 276 35.64 20.40 4.88
CA GLY A 276 35.83 21.75 4.35
C GLY A 276 37.15 21.97 3.62
N ASP A 277 38.11 21.04 3.68
CA ASP A 277 39.37 21.12 2.93
C ASP A 277 39.25 20.43 1.57
N GLN A 278 38.44 21.03 0.71
CA GLN A 278 38.13 20.50 -0.62
C GLN A 278 39.36 20.50 -1.53
N VAL A 279 40.24 21.51 -1.41
CA VAL A 279 41.41 21.66 -2.29
C VAL A 279 42.37 20.50 -2.06
N GLN A 280 42.70 20.20 -0.80
CA GLN A 280 43.59 19.11 -0.47
C GLN A 280 42.95 17.74 -0.80
N GLY A 281 41.67 17.55 -0.46
CA GLY A 281 40.95 16.31 -0.78
C GLY A 281 40.92 16.00 -2.28
N LYS A 282 40.64 17.01 -3.12
CA LYS A 282 40.67 16.84 -4.57
C LYS A 282 42.07 16.52 -5.10
N ALA A 283 43.09 17.21 -4.61
CA ALA A 283 44.47 16.99 -5.04
C ALA A 283 44.93 15.55 -4.77
N LEU A 284 44.59 15.00 -3.59
CA LEU A 284 44.87 13.61 -3.24
C LEU A 284 44.14 12.62 -4.14
N LEU A 285 42.86 12.84 -4.44
CA LEU A 285 42.11 11.97 -5.35
C LEU A 285 42.63 12.05 -6.79
N VAL A 286 43.02 13.22 -7.29
CA VAL A 286 43.63 13.37 -8.62
C VAL A 286 44.95 12.60 -8.70
N ARG A 287 45.79 12.68 -7.66
CA ARG A 287 47.02 11.89 -7.56
C ARG A 287 46.72 10.40 -7.61
N LEU A 288 45.78 9.92 -6.79
CA LEU A 288 45.36 8.50 -6.77
C LEU A 288 44.81 8.03 -8.12
N ILE A 289 44.01 8.85 -8.80
CA ILE A 289 43.49 8.55 -10.14
C ILE A 289 44.64 8.36 -11.13
N GLY A 290 45.67 9.21 -11.07
CA GLY A 290 46.87 9.08 -11.89
C GLY A 290 47.68 7.82 -11.58
N GLU A 291 47.87 7.50 -10.30
CA GLU A 291 48.56 6.27 -9.85
C GLU A 291 47.81 4.99 -10.23
N GLN A 292 46.48 5.06 -10.30
CA GLN A 292 45.60 3.95 -10.68
C GLN A 292 45.22 3.96 -12.18
N ALA A 293 45.91 4.74 -13.01
CA ALA A 293 45.61 4.82 -14.44
C ALA A 293 45.70 3.43 -15.11
N GLY A 294 44.66 3.08 -15.87
CA GLY A 294 44.56 1.78 -16.55
C GLY A 294 44.12 0.61 -15.67
N THR A 295 43.90 0.81 -14.36
CA THR A 295 43.33 -0.22 -13.48
C THR A 295 41.80 -0.11 -13.43
N PRO A 296 41.08 -1.17 -12.99
CA PRO A 296 39.62 -1.12 -12.79
C PRO A 296 39.15 -0.07 -11.76
N TYR A 297 40.05 0.49 -10.96
CA TYR A 297 39.74 1.43 -9.88
C TYR A 297 39.72 2.89 -10.32
N MET A 298 40.27 3.21 -11.50
CA MET A 298 40.31 4.58 -12.02
C MET A 298 38.90 5.17 -12.19
N ALA A 299 37.99 4.45 -12.84
CA ALA A 299 36.62 4.93 -13.08
C ALA A 299 35.81 5.13 -11.77
N PRO A 300 35.84 4.20 -10.79
CA PRO A 300 35.29 4.44 -9.46
C PRO A 300 35.87 5.68 -8.76
N LEU A 301 37.19 5.90 -8.81
CA LEU A 301 37.83 7.08 -8.19
C LEU A 301 37.42 8.38 -8.89
N MET A 302 37.27 8.37 -10.21
CA MET A 302 36.73 9.52 -10.96
C MET A 302 35.30 9.86 -10.54
N ASN A 303 34.45 8.86 -10.29
CA ASN A 303 33.11 9.11 -9.74
C ASN A 303 33.18 9.77 -8.36
N ARG A 304 34.11 9.34 -7.48
CA ARG A 304 34.31 9.99 -6.15
C ARG A 304 34.72 11.44 -6.27
N LEU A 305 35.65 11.73 -7.18
CA LEU A 305 36.07 13.11 -7.44
C LEU A 305 34.91 13.95 -8.00
N ALA A 306 34.10 13.40 -8.90
CA ALA A 306 32.92 14.05 -9.44
C ALA A 306 31.88 14.38 -8.35
N GLU A 307 31.64 13.46 -7.42
CA GLU A 307 30.73 13.65 -6.29
C GLU A 307 31.22 14.76 -5.34
N ILE A 308 32.54 14.85 -5.10
CA ILE A 308 33.13 15.95 -4.34
C ILE A 308 32.96 17.29 -5.09
N CYS A 309 33.22 17.32 -6.39
CA CYS A 309 32.99 18.51 -7.20
C CYS A 309 31.52 18.97 -7.13
N GLU A 310 30.58 18.03 -7.24
CA GLU A 310 29.14 18.32 -7.20
C GLU A 310 28.69 18.90 -5.86
N ARG A 311 29.10 18.32 -4.73
CA ARG A 311 28.77 18.81 -3.37
C ARG A 311 29.20 20.24 -3.11
N HIS A 312 30.26 20.68 -3.78
CA HIS A 312 30.88 21.99 -3.57
C HIS A 312 30.58 22.98 -4.72
N GLY A 313 29.62 22.66 -5.59
CA GLY A 313 29.13 23.58 -6.61
C GLY A 313 29.85 23.54 -7.96
N ASP A 314 30.91 22.73 -8.11
CA ASP A 314 31.67 22.55 -9.37
C ASP A 314 30.95 21.59 -10.34
N THR A 315 29.68 21.89 -10.61
CA THR A 315 28.73 21.02 -11.32
C THR A 315 29.19 20.66 -12.74
N GLU A 316 29.75 21.60 -13.49
CA GLU A 316 30.21 21.34 -14.87
C GLU A 316 31.39 20.36 -14.91
N GLN A 317 32.31 20.45 -13.94
CA GLN A 317 33.44 19.52 -13.83
C GLN A 317 32.96 18.12 -13.44
N ALA A 318 32.02 18.03 -12.48
CA ALA A 318 31.39 16.77 -12.12
C ALA A 318 30.71 16.09 -13.33
N LEU A 319 29.94 16.86 -14.10
CA LEU A 319 29.27 16.37 -15.30
C LEU A 319 30.24 15.88 -16.38
N ALA A 320 31.34 16.59 -16.60
CA ALA A 320 32.37 16.15 -17.53
C ALA A 320 32.94 14.79 -17.09
N MET A 321 33.29 14.63 -15.82
CA MET A 321 33.81 13.38 -15.28
C MET A 321 32.81 12.23 -15.39
N TYR A 322 31.54 12.42 -15.01
CA TYR A 322 30.53 11.37 -15.16
C TYR A 322 30.33 10.95 -16.62
N ARG A 323 30.36 11.90 -17.57
CA ARG A 323 30.27 11.57 -19.00
C ARG A 323 31.48 10.77 -19.47
N THR A 324 32.68 11.16 -19.06
CA THR A 324 33.91 10.42 -19.37
C THR A 324 33.84 8.99 -18.84
N VAL A 325 33.43 8.81 -17.58
CA VAL A 325 33.28 7.47 -16.98
C VAL A 325 32.21 6.65 -17.71
N ALA A 326 31.06 7.23 -18.01
CA ALA A 326 29.98 6.55 -18.71
C ALA A 326 30.40 6.08 -20.12
N GLN A 327 31.20 6.88 -20.84
CA GLN A 327 31.64 6.58 -22.20
C GLN A 327 32.84 5.62 -22.27
N HIS A 328 33.77 5.69 -21.33
CA HIS A 328 35.04 4.96 -21.42
C HIS A 328 35.14 3.75 -20.48
N ALA A 329 34.19 3.57 -19.56
CA ALA A 329 34.13 2.43 -18.65
C ALA A 329 32.82 1.63 -18.82
N GLU A 330 32.27 1.57 -20.03
CA GLU A 330 31.01 0.87 -20.33
C GLU A 330 31.00 -0.58 -19.80
N GLY A 331 29.85 -1.01 -19.29
CA GLY A 331 29.68 -2.34 -18.69
C GLY A 331 30.24 -2.51 -17.28
N THR A 332 30.86 -1.48 -16.69
CA THR A 332 31.31 -1.50 -15.29
C THR A 332 30.28 -0.90 -14.33
N GLU A 333 30.36 -1.26 -13.04
CA GLU A 333 29.54 -0.62 -12.00
C GLU A 333 29.79 0.89 -11.90
N ALA A 334 31.01 1.35 -12.21
CA ALA A 334 31.35 2.76 -12.24
C ALA A 334 30.61 3.52 -13.35
N ALA A 335 30.50 2.94 -14.55
CA ALA A 335 29.68 3.54 -15.62
C ALA A 335 28.20 3.58 -15.24
N GLY A 336 27.66 2.49 -14.65
CA GLY A 336 26.29 2.48 -14.14
C GLY A 336 26.03 3.57 -13.08
N ARG A 337 26.98 3.77 -12.15
CA ARG A 337 26.93 4.85 -11.16
C ARG A 337 26.98 6.24 -11.79
N ALA A 338 27.84 6.44 -12.79
CA ALA A 338 27.94 7.72 -13.51
C ALA A 338 26.64 8.03 -14.28
N LEU A 339 26.07 7.03 -14.96
CA LEU A 339 24.78 7.16 -15.65
C LEU A 339 23.63 7.46 -14.68
N MET A 340 23.63 6.85 -13.50
CA MET A 340 22.68 7.15 -12.41
C MET A 340 22.75 8.64 -12.03
N LYS A 341 23.97 9.13 -11.75
CA LYS A 341 24.18 10.55 -11.39
C LYS A 341 23.79 11.50 -12.52
N LEU A 342 24.01 11.14 -13.78
CA LEU A 342 23.55 11.92 -14.92
C LEU A 342 22.01 11.92 -15.06
N ALA A 343 21.34 10.83 -14.74
CA ALA A 343 19.88 10.71 -14.77
C ALA A 343 19.20 11.45 -13.62
N ASP A 344 19.72 11.34 -12.40
CA ASP A 344 19.18 11.97 -11.19
C ASP A 344 19.06 13.50 -11.28
N ARG A 345 19.81 14.13 -12.18
CA ARG A 345 19.74 15.58 -12.39
C ARG A 345 18.46 16.05 -13.08
N GLU A 346 17.82 15.15 -13.81
CA GLU A 346 16.53 15.37 -14.46
C GLU A 346 15.37 15.00 -13.52
N LEU A 347 15.65 14.21 -12.48
CA LEU A 347 14.66 13.86 -11.45
C LEU A 347 14.16 15.14 -10.76
N PHE A 348 12.83 15.23 -10.58
CA PHE A 348 12.11 16.41 -10.06
C PHE A 348 12.13 17.66 -10.95
N LYS A 349 12.80 17.63 -12.11
CA LYS A 349 12.83 18.72 -13.09
C LYS A 349 12.24 18.32 -14.44
N ILE A 350 12.01 17.02 -14.63
CA ILE A 350 11.39 16.48 -15.83
C ILE A 350 9.91 16.85 -15.89
N GLN A 351 9.40 17.02 -17.10
CA GLN A 351 7.98 17.23 -17.33
C GLN A 351 7.24 15.90 -17.30
N ARG A 352 5.97 15.94 -16.90
CA ARG A 352 5.15 14.74 -16.78
C ARG A 352 5.17 13.88 -18.05
N GLY A 353 4.97 14.45 -19.23
CA GLY A 353 4.95 13.67 -20.49
C GLY A 353 6.28 13.01 -20.88
N ARG A 354 7.39 13.28 -20.18
CA ARG A 354 8.72 12.78 -20.53
C ARG A 354 9.31 11.82 -19.51
N TYR A 355 8.66 11.56 -18.38
CA TYR A 355 9.15 10.60 -17.38
C TYR A 355 9.49 9.21 -17.96
N PRO A 356 8.79 8.66 -18.98
CA PRO A 356 9.11 7.32 -19.50
C PRO A 356 10.53 7.22 -20.09
N LEU A 357 11.05 8.30 -20.70
CA LEU A 357 12.42 8.34 -21.22
C LEU A 357 13.45 8.25 -20.09
N LEU A 358 13.21 8.96 -18.99
CA LEU A 358 14.06 8.90 -17.81
C LEU A 358 13.95 7.53 -17.12
N GLN A 359 12.76 6.93 -17.10
CA GLN A 359 12.53 5.59 -16.58
C GLN A 359 13.30 4.53 -17.38
N GLN A 360 13.31 4.62 -18.71
CA GLN A 360 14.08 3.73 -19.59
C GLN A 360 15.58 3.79 -19.28
N ARG A 361 16.11 4.97 -18.96
CA ARG A 361 17.53 5.11 -18.55
C ARG A 361 17.82 4.40 -17.24
N TYR A 362 16.93 4.50 -16.24
CA TYR A 362 17.08 3.73 -15.00
C TYR A 362 16.91 2.22 -15.22
N GLN A 363 16.01 1.80 -16.13
CA GLN A 363 15.87 0.38 -16.53
C GLN A 363 17.15 -0.15 -17.18
N ALA A 364 17.80 0.63 -18.04
CA ALA A 364 19.09 0.25 -18.64
C ALA A 364 20.18 0.09 -17.57
N ILE A 365 20.22 0.97 -16.57
CA ILE A 365 21.15 0.85 -15.43
C ILE A 365 20.84 -0.40 -14.60
N TYR A 366 19.56 -0.71 -14.37
CA TYR A 366 19.14 -1.91 -13.64
C TYR A 366 19.51 -3.20 -14.36
N ALA A 367 19.40 -3.23 -15.68
CA ALA A 367 19.70 -4.38 -16.52
C ALA A 367 21.21 -4.62 -16.72
N ALA A 368 22.02 -3.56 -16.59
CA ALA A 368 23.47 -3.66 -16.72
C ALA A 368 24.13 -4.45 -15.57
N PRO A 369 25.30 -5.09 -15.81
CA PRO A 369 26.08 -5.71 -14.75
C PRO A 369 26.45 -4.68 -13.66
N GLY A 370 26.09 -4.97 -12.41
CA GLY A 370 26.38 -4.07 -11.29
C GLY A 370 26.03 -4.64 -9.93
N GLY A 371 26.62 -4.04 -8.89
CA GLY A 371 26.37 -4.37 -7.49
C GLY A 371 24.89 -4.28 -7.09
N GLN A 372 24.54 -4.98 -6.01
CA GLN A 372 23.16 -5.04 -5.51
C GLN A 372 22.62 -3.66 -5.13
N ALA A 373 23.46 -2.79 -4.55
CA ALA A 373 23.07 -1.44 -4.15
C ALA A 373 22.68 -0.55 -5.34
N LEU A 374 23.42 -0.64 -6.46
CA LEU A 374 23.09 0.11 -7.67
C LEU A 374 21.76 -0.36 -8.28
N ARG A 375 21.51 -1.68 -8.30
CA ARG A 375 20.26 -2.26 -8.81
C ARG A 375 19.06 -1.96 -7.91
N ASP A 376 19.25 -1.96 -6.60
CA ASP A 376 18.22 -1.55 -5.63
C ASP A 376 17.79 -0.09 -5.88
N GLU A 377 18.76 0.82 -5.91
CA GLU A 377 18.50 2.24 -6.20
C GLU A 377 17.86 2.45 -7.58
N ALA A 378 18.35 1.77 -8.62
CA ALA A 378 17.76 1.85 -9.95
C ALA A 378 16.29 1.40 -9.95
N LEU A 379 15.96 0.27 -9.32
CA LEU A 379 14.59 -0.22 -9.25
C LEU A 379 13.69 0.72 -8.45
N PHE A 380 14.20 1.31 -7.38
CA PHE A 380 13.49 2.35 -6.63
C PHE A 380 13.14 3.53 -7.53
N LYS A 381 14.09 4.04 -8.32
CA LYS A 381 13.85 5.16 -9.25
C LYS A 381 12.89 4.80 -10.39
N ILE A 382 12.95 3.56 -10.87
CA ILE A 382 11.99 3.02 -11.85
C ILE A 382 10.56 3.05 -11.29
N ALA A 383 10.37 2.74 -10.01
CA ALA A 383 9.06 2.80 -9.35
C ALA A 383 8.64 4.23 -8.97
N LEU A 384 9.60 5.08 -8.59
CA LEU A 384 9.34 6.46 -8.17
C LEU A 384 8.80 7.34 -9.30
N LEU A 385 9.29 7.16 -10.53
CA LEU A 385 8.86 7.98 -11.66
C LEU A 385 7.36 7.86 -11.97
N PRO A 386 6.79 6.67 -12.24
CA PRO A 386 5.36 6.55 -12.46
C PRO A 386 4.57 6.94 -11.20
N ALA A 387 5.08 6.71 -9.99
CA ALA A 387 4.42 7.15 -8.76
C ALA A 387 4.27 8.68 -8.64
N LEU A 388 5.18 9.45 -9.25
CA LEU A 388 5.12 10.91 -9.27
C LEU A 388 4.40 11.47 -10.51
N TYR A 389 4.57 10.83 -11.66
CA TYR A 389 4.22 11.41 -12.96
C TYR A 389 3.24 10.57 -13.80
N GLY A 390 3.08 9.28 -13.48
CA GLY A 390 2.36 8.31 -14.29
C GLY A 390 1.00 7.87 -13.71
N PRO A 391 0.23 7.07 -14.48
CA PRO A 391 -1.04 6.51 -14.04
C PRO A 391 -0.92 5.72 -12.73
N ALA A 392 -1.95 5.78 -11.89
CA ALA A 392 -1.90 5.20 -10.55
C ALA A 392 -1.70 3.68 -10.56
N ALA A 393 -2.37 2.96 -11.48
CA ALA A 393 -2.26 1.50 -11.60
C ALA A 393 -0.84 1.06 -12.01
N GLU A 394 -0.27 1.66 -13.06
CA GLU A 394 1.11 1.36 -13.51
C GLU A 394 2.15 1.63 -12.42
N ALA A 395 1.95 2.73 -11.68
CA ALA A 395 2.79 3.10 -10.56
C ALA A 395 2.68 2.10 -9.40
N LEU A 396 1.46 1.63 -9.08
CA LEU A 396 1.21 0.63 -8.06
C LEU A 396 1.89 -0.71 -8.41
N ASP A 397 1.79 -1.15 -9.67
CA ASP A 397 2.46 -2.36 -10.15
C ASP A 397 4.00 -2.26 -10.05
N SER A 398 4.54 -1.08 -10.39
CA SER A 398 5.97 -0.81 -10.28
C SER A 398 6.44 -0.85 -8.83
N VAL A 399 5.65 -0.30 -7.90
CA VAL A 399 5.92 -0.33 -6.46
C VAL A 399 5.80 -1.75 -5.89
N ALA A 400 4.77 -2.51 -6.26
CA ALA A 400 4.61 -3.91 -5.84
C ALA A 400 5.74 -4.80 -6.37
N THR A 401 6.28 -4.50 -7.55
CA THR A 401 7.45 -5.17 -8.11
C THR A 401 8.72 -4.88 -7.31
N TYR A 402 8.92 -3.62 -6.88
CA TYR A 402 10.00 -3.28 -5.98
C TYR A 402 9.87 -4.03 -4.64
N ASP A 403 8.70 -3.99 -3.99
CA ASP A 403 8.47 -4.61 -2.68
C ASP A 403 8.77 -6.12 -2.67
N ARG A 404 8.42 -6.82 -3.75
CA ARG A 404 8.75 -8.26 -3.92
C ARG A 404 10.24 -8.52 -4.04
N ARG A 405 10.99 -7.61 -4.67
CA ARG A 405 12.42 -7.79 -4.95
C ARG A 405 13.31 -7.31 -3.80
N TYR A 406 12.94 -6.21 -3.16
CA TYR A 406 13.67 -5.55 -2.08
C TYR A 406 12.74 -5.25 -0.88
N PRO A 407 12.21 -6.28 -0.21
CA PRO A 407 11.25 -6.11 0.90
C PRO A 407 11.87 -5.42 2.14
N ARG A 408 13.21 -5.38 2.19
CA ARG A 408 14.03 -4.73 3.20
C ARG A 408 15.13 -3.99 2.46
N GLY A 409 15.42 -2.77 2.91
CA GLY A 409 16.42 -1.92 2.28
C GLY A 409 16.18 -0.45 2.63
N ILE A 410 17.09 0.40 2.18
CA ILE A 410 17.08 1.84 2.47
C ILE A 410 15.80 2.49 1.96
N PHE A 411 15.30 2.07 0.78
CA PHE A 411 14.10 2.63 0.17
C PHE A 411 12.79 1.96 0.61
N SER A 412 12.86 0.77 1.24
CA SER A 412 11.68 -0.07 1.53
C SER A 412 10.58 0.64 2.33
N THR A 413 10.94 1.49 3.29
CA THR A 413 9.97 2.26 4.07
C THR A 413 9.22 3.30 3.23
N ILE A 414 9.92 3.99 2.32
CA ILE A 414 9.32 4.99 1.43
C ILE A 414 8.46 4.29 0.37
N VAL A 415 8.92 3.18 -0.18
CA VAL A 415 8.14 2.41 -1.16
C VAL A 415 6.84 1.88 -0.55
N LYS A 416 6.85 1.39 0.69
CA LYS A 416 5.62 1.01 1.39
C LYS A 416 4.65 2.18 1.58
N LYS A 417 5.16 3.38 1.88
CA LYS A 417 4.33 4.59 1.95
C LYS A 417 3.76 4.95 0.58
N MET A 418 4.57 4.88 -0.48
CA MET A 418 4.11 5.08 -1.86
C MET A 418 3.01 4.10 -2.22
N HIS A 419 3.18 2.82 -1.87
CA HIS A 419 2.20 1.75 -2.09
C HIS A 419 0.83 2.13 -1.51
N GLN A 420 0.78 2.53 -0.24
CA GLN A 420 -0.46 2.95 0.43
C GLN A 420 -1.08 4.19 -0.25
N GLN A 421 -0.25 5.17 -0.62
CA GLN A 421 -0.71 6.41 -1.28
C GLN A 421 -1.23 6.16 -2.71
N LEU A 422 -0.74 5.12 -3.38
CA LEU A 422 -1.13 4.75 -4.74
C LEU A 422 -2.40 3.92 -4.78
N LEU A 423 -2.70 3.14 -3.75
CA LEU A 423 -3.92 2.33 -3.69
C LEU A 423 -5.20 3.16 -3.70
N LEU A 424 -5.20 4.31 -3.01
CA LEU A 424 -6.37 5.17 -2.90
C LEU A 424 -6.90 5.66 -4.27
N PRO A 425 -6.07 6.27 -5.15
CA PRO A 425 -6.54 6.67 -6.47
C PRO A 425 -6.90 5.48 -7.39
N VAL A 426 -6.22 4.32 -7.29
CA VAL A 426 -6.62 3.12 -8.06
C VAL A 426 -7.98 2.62 -7.60
N TYR A 427 -8.24 2.63 -6.29
CA TYR A 427 -9.57 2.36 -5.73
C TYR A 427 -10.61 3.33 -6.30
N HIS A 428 -10.34 4.64 -6.32
CA HIS A 428 -11.27 5.64 -6.88
C HIS A 428 -11.60 5.38 -8.34
N GLU A 429 -10.59 5.06 -9.16
CA GLU A 429 -10.77 4.72 -10.58
C GLU A 429 -11.70 3.50 -10.75
N LEU A 430 -11.45 2.41 -10.02
CA LEU A 430 -12.29 1.20 -10.08
C LEU A 430 -13.70 1.42 -9.53
N ALA A 431 -13.82 2.18 -8.44
CA ALA A 431 -15.10 2.50 -7.83
C ALA A 431 -15.97 3.36 -8.77
N GLN A 432 -15.38 4.35 -9.44
CA GLN A 432 -16.05 5.17 -10.45
C GLN A 432 -16.45 4.37 -11.69
N ALA A 433 -15.58 3.46 -12.14
CA ALA A 433 -15.85 2.55 -13.26
C ALA A 433 -16.89 1.46 -12.93
N LYS A 434 -17.24 1.29 -11.65
CA LYS A 434 -18.07 0.17 -11.14
C LYS A 434 -17.48 -1.20 -11.48
N ASP A 435 -16.17 -1.31 -11.52
CA ASP A 435 -15.48 -2.58 -11.74
C ASP A 435 -15.36 -3.35 -10.40
N ASP A 436 -16.41 -4.09 -10.06
CA ASP A 436 -16.47 -4.87 -8.82
C ASP A 436 -15.43 -5.99 -8.76
N ALA A 437 -15.16 -6.65 -9.89
CA ALA A 437 -14.18 -7.72 -9.96
C ALA A 437 -12.75 -7.18 -9.77
N GLY A 438 -12.42 -6.08 -10.46
CA GLY A 438 -11.14 -5.40 -10.30
C GLY A 438 -10.95 -4.88 -8.87
N LEU A 439 -11.99 -4.32 -8.25
CA LEU A 439 -11.91 -3.83 -6.87
C LEU A 439 -11.63 -4.95 -5.85
N VAL A 440 -12.37 -6.07 -5.95
CA VAL A 440 -12.13 -7.23 -5.09
C VAL A 440 -10.70 -7.74 -5.26
N GLN A 441 -10.23 -7.87 -6.50
CA GLN A 441 -8.88 -8.34 -6.78
C GLN A 441 -7.80 -7.39 -6.22
N LEU A 442 -7.93 -6.07 -6.46
CA LEU A 442 -7.02 -5.06 -5.93
C LEU A 442 -6.90 -5.17 -4.41
N CYS A 443 -8.02 -5.24 -3.69
CA CYS A 443 -7.99 -5.32 -2.24
C CYS A 443 -7.39 -6.63 -1.73
N GLN A 444 -7.60 -7.75 -2.42
CA GLN A 444 -7.00 -9.04 -2.08
C GLN A 444 -5.48 -9.04 -2.29
N ASP A 445 -5.02 -8.55 -3.45
CA ASP A 445 -3.60 -8.52 -3.81
C ASP A 445 -2.79 -7.58 -2.92
N HIS A 446 -3.42 -6.52 -2.43
CA HIS A 446 -2.76 -5.44 -1.67
C HIS A 446 -3.24 -5.30 -0.22
N ARG A 447 -3.76 -6.38 0.37
CA ARG A 447 -4.42 -6.40 1.70
C ARG A 447 -3.64 -5.79 2.86
N ASP A 448 -2.31 -5.77 2.78
CA ASP A 448 -1.41 -5.24 3.81
C ASP A 448 -1.21 -3.72 3.76
N ALA A 449 -1.65 -3.07 2.69
CA ALA A 449 -1.42 -1.65 2.42
C ALA A 449 -2.73 -0.84 2.37
N LEU A 450 -3.85 -1.38 2.87
CA LEU A 450 -5.17 -0.75 2.80
C LEU A 450 -5.47 0.29 3.89
N ALA A 451 -4.49 0.64 4.73
CA ALA A 451 -4.72 1.54 5.85
C ALA A 451 -5.31 2.91 5.44
N LEU A 452 -4.84 3.50 4.34
CA LEU A 452 -5.38 4.77 3.83
C LEU A 452 -6.76 4.59 3.19
N CYS A 453 -6.99 3.48 2.49
CA CYS A 453 -8.30 3.17 1.92
C CYS A 453 -9.36 2.98 3.01
N LEU A 454 -9.05 2.24 4.08
CA LEU A 454 -9.97 2.04 5.22
C LEU A 454 -10.30 3.34 5.96
N ALA A 455 -9.43 4.35 5.90
CA ALA A 455 -9.71 5.66 6.48
C ALA A 455 -10.73 6.47 5.66
N GLU A 456 -10.97 6.09 4.40
CA GLU A 456 -11.96 6.75 3.55
C GLU A 456 -13.38 6.30 3.90
N ARG A 457 -14.26 7.28 4.10
CA ARG A 457 -15.67 7.04 4.39
C ARG A 457 -16.34 6.32 3.21
N GLY A 458 -17.02 5.21 3.49
CA GLY A 458 -17.75 4.46 2.47
C GLY A 458 -16.92 3.41 1.75
N PHE A 459 -15.59 3.36 1.97
CA PHE A 459 -14.72 2.38 1.31
C PHE A 459 -15.14 0.94 1.63
N ILE A 460 -15.38 0.64 2.91
CA ILE A 460 -15.67 -0.73 3.32
C ILE A 460 -17.06 -1.20 2.86
N GLU A 461 -18.03 -0.29 2.83
CA GLU A 461 -19.36 -0.53 2.28
C GLU A 461 -19.31 -0.77 0.77
N ARG A 462 -18.51 0.03 0.03
CA ARG A 462 -18.30 -0.15 -1.41
C ARG A 462 -17.62 -1.47 -1.73
N LEU A 463 -16.64 -1.87 -0.91
CA LEU A 463 -15.93 -3.14 -1.05
C LEU A 463 -16.86 -4.34 -0.75
N SER A 464 -17.66 -4.25 0.31
CA SER A 464 -18.67 -5.27 0.62
C SER A 464 -19.68 -5.43 -0.52
N ALA A 465 -20.17 -4.32 -1.08
CA ALA A 465 -21.03 -4.35 -2.27
C ALA A 465 -20.36 -5.01 -3.48
N ALA A 466 -19.04 -4.84 -3.66
CA ALA A 466 -18.29 -5.51 -4.74
C ALA A 466 -18.19 -7.02 -4.53
N PHE A 467 -17.94 -7.47 -3.29
CA PHE A 467 -17.97 -8.89 -2.95
C PHE A 467 -19.34 -9.52 -3.19
N GLU A 468 -20.42 -8.80 -2.85
CA GLU A 468 -21.78 -9.24 -3.09
C GLU A 468 -22.10 -9.33 -4.60
N ALA A 469 -21.75 -8.29 -5.37
CA ALA A 469 -21.95 -8.27 -6.82
C ALA A 469 -21.18 -9.38 -7.56
N THR A 470 -20.03 -9.79 -7.03
CA THR A 470 -19.23 -10.89 -7.59
C THR A 470 -19.62 -12.27 -7.05
N GLY A 471 -20.58 -12.36 -6.12
CA GLY A 471 -21.03 -13.61 -5.51
C GLY A 471 -19.99 -14.28 -4.60
N LYS A 472 -18.98 -13.52 -4.14
CA LYS A 472 -17.78 -14.03 -3.45
C LYS A 472 -17.87 -13.97 -1.92
N ARG A 473 -19.03 -14.29 -1.33
CA ARG A 473 -19.27 -14.20 0.14
C ARG A 473 -18.25 -14.95 1.00
N ALA A 474 -17.83 -16.14 0.58
CA ALA A 474 -16.82 -16.91 1.32
C ALA A 474 -15.43 -16.24 1.30
N GLU A 475 -15.10 -15.51 0.23
CA GLU A 475 -13.87 -14.71 0.16
C GLU A 475 -13.99 -13.44 1.02
N GLU A 476 -15.17 -12.79 1.03
CA GLU A 476 -15.47 -11.63 1.88
C GLU A 476 -15.25 -11.97 3.36
N ILE A 477 -15.80 -13.08 3.84
CA ILE A 477 -15.60 -13.56 5.22
C ILE A 477 -14.12 -13.70 5.56
N ARG A 478 -13.34 -14.37 4.69
CA ARG A 478 -11.89 -14.56 4.92
C ARG A 478 -11.15 -13.23 4.94
N PHE A 479 -11.52 -12.32 4.03
CA PHE A 479 -10.89 -11.02 3.89
C PHE A 479 -11.24 -10.07 5.04
N PHE A 480 -12.50 -10.01 5.46
CA PHE A 480 -12.94 -9.18 6.60
C PHE A 480 -12.45 -9.74 7.92
N SER A 481 -12.35 -11.05 8.07
CA SER A 481 -11.67 -11.68 9.21
C SER A 481 -10.21 -11.21 9.30
N TYR A 482 -9.49 -11.21 8.17
CA TYR A 482 -8.12 -10.72 8.09
C TYR A 482 -7.98 -9.25 8.51
N LEU A 483 -8.90 -8.39 8.04
CA LEU A 483 -8.88 -6.95 8.34
C LEU A 483 -9.26 -6.66 9.79
N ALA A 484 -10.20 -7.43 10.37
CA ALA A 484 -10.68 -7.22 11.74
C ALA A 484 -9.62 -7.47 12.83
N GLU A 485 -8.51 -8.14 12.48
CA GLU A 485 -7.33 -8.34 13.33
C GLU A 485 -6.26 -7.25 13.18
N ARG A 486 -6.45 -6.29 12.26
CA ARG A 486 -5.47 -5.23 12.01
C ARG A 486 -5.64 -4.09 13.01
N SER A 487 -4.52 -3.61 13.55
CA SER A 487 -4.50 -2.46 14.48
C SER A 487 -5.04 -1.17 13.84
N TRP A 488 -4.94 -1.06 12.51
CA TRP A 488 -5.39 0.09 11.72
C TRP A 488 -6.81 -0.04 11.16
N VAL A 489 -7.60 -1.04 11.61
CA VAL A 489 -8.99 -1.22 11.17
C VAL A 489 -9.89 -0.04 11.58
N GLY A 490 -9.57 0.62 12.69
CA GLY A 490 -10.31 1.76 13.22
C GLY A 490 -11.78 1.45 13.46
N ASP A 491 -12.63 2.41 13.09
CA ASP A 491 -14.09 2.37 13.31
C ASP A 491 -14.84 1.40 12.37
N ASN A 492 -14.13 0.74 11.45
CA ASN A 492 -14.72 -0.22 10.51
C ASN A 492 -14.99 -1.59 11.17
N GLY A 493 -14.38 -1.88 12.32
CA GLY A 493 -14.48 -3.17 13.01
C GLY A 493 -15.91 -3.71 13.20
N PRO A 494 -16.87 -2.90 13.68
CA PRO A 494 -18.26 -3.32 13.78
C PRO A 494 -18.88 -3.67 12.42
N PHE A 495 -18.57 -2.91 11.36
CA PHE A 495 -19.12 -3.19 10.03
C PHE A 495 -18.65 -4.54 9.50
N LEU A 496 -17.33 -4.77 9.55
CA LEU A 496 -16.71 -6.02 9.11
C LEU A 496 -17.35 -7.23 9.80
N LEU A 497 -17.46 -7.16 11.13
CA LEU A 497 -17.97 -8.28 11.91
C LEU A 497 -19.46 -8.52 11.72
N ALA A 498 -20.27 -7.47 11.67
CA ALA A 498 -21.70 -7.61 11.39
C ALA A 498 -21.90 -8.25 10.01
N ARG A 499 -21.15 -7.79 9.01
CA ARG A 499 -21.25 -8.34 7.65
C ARG A 499 -20.82 -9.80 7.56
N MET A 500 -19.74 -10.19 8.24
CA MET A 500 -19.32 -11.58 8.32
C MET A 500 -20.40 -12.51 8.90
N VAL A 501 -21.18 -12.04 9.88
CA VAL A 501 -22.30 -12.81 10.44
C VAL A 501 -23.40 -13.00 9.39
N GLU A 502 -23.76 -11.94 8.67
CA GLU A 502 -24.76 -12.02 7.60
C GLU A 502 -24.35 -13.00 6.50
N ASP A 503 -23.10 -12.92 6.04
CA ASP A 503 -22.58 -13.83 5.01
C ASP A 503 -22.52 -15.28 5.50
N ALA A 504 -22.13 -15.49 6.76
CA ALA A 504 -22.09 -16.82 7.35
C ALA A 504 -23.51 -17.45 7.42
N PHE A 505 -24.52 -16.67 7.84
CA PHE A 505 -25.92 -17.13 7.80
C PHE A 505 -26.39 -17.41 6.37
N ALA A 506 -26.05 -16.56 5.40
CA ALA A 506 -26.41 -16.77 4.00
C ALA A 506 -25.77 -18.03 3.40
N LEU A 507 -24.60 -18.44 3.89
CA LEU A 507 -23.91 -19.67 3.52
C LEU A 507 -24.37 -20.90 4.33
N GLY A 508 -25.22 -20.72 5.34
CA GLY A 508 -25.64 -21.79 6.26
C GLY A 508 -24.59 -22.19 7.29
N ASP A 509 -23.49 -21.43 7.44
CA ASP A 509 -22.45 -21.67 8.44
C ASP A 509 -22.86 -21.04 9.78
N VAL A 510 -23.79 -21.71 10.46
CA VAL A 510 -24.35 -21.25 11.74
C VAL A 510 -23.27 -21.16 12.83
N SER A 511 -22.28 -22.04 12.82
CA SER A 511 -21.20 -22.05 13.81
C SER A 511 -20.30 -20.81 13.69
N LEU A 512 -19.93 -20.46 12.46
CA LEU A 512 -19.18 -19.23 12.21
C LEU A 512 -20.00 -17.98 12.51
N ALA A 513 -21.29 -17.97 12.13
CA ALA A 513 -22.19 -16.85 12.43
C ALA A 513 -22.29 -16.60 13.94
N GLU A 514 -22.51 -17.66 14.72
CA GLU A 514 -22.61 -17.58 16.18
C GLU A 514 -21.31 -17.08 16.83
N SER A 515 -20.18 -17.72 16.52
CA SER A 515 -18.89 -17.34 17.10
C SER A 515 -18.49 -15.90 16.75
N THR A 516 -18.77 -15.46 15.52
CA THR A 516 -18.51 -14.09 15.06
C THR A 516 -19.44 -13.08 15.72
N ALA A 517 -20.73 -13.39 15.87
CA ALA A 517 -21.69 -12.53 16.56
C ALA A 517 -21.34 -12.35 18.04
N ARG A 518 -20.93 -13.42 18.72
CA ARG A 518 -20.43 -13.33 20.11
C ARG A 518 -19.18 -12.47 20.21
N ARG A 519 -18.24 -12.63 19.28
CA ARG A 519 -17.05 -11.76 19.18
C ARG A 519 -17.41 -10.30 18.98
N PHE A 520 -18.40 -10.02 18.13
CA PHE A 520 -18.93 -8.67 17.93
C PHE A 520 -19.46 -8.10 19.25
N LEU A 521 -20.34 -8.81 19.94
CA LEU A 521 -21.00 -8.32 21.16
C LEU A 521 -20.01 -8.10 22.31
N MET A 522 -18.94 -8.90 22.36
CA MET A 522 -17.85 -8.73 23.31
C MET A 522 -17.01 -7.49 23.01
N ARG A 523 -16.65 -7.24 21.73
CA ARG A 523 -15.79 -6.10 21.34
C ARG A 523 -16.55 -4.78 21.24
N PHE A 524 -17.83 -4.83 20.88
CA PHE A 524 -18.66 -3.66 20.56
C PHE A 524 -20.03 -3.73 21.26
N PRO A 525 -20.07 -3.79 22.61
CA PRO A 525 -21.31 -4.07 23.36
C PRO A 525 -22.41 -3.02 23.15
N ASN A 526 -22.03 -1.76 22.87
CA ASN A 526 -22.93 -0.61 22.73
C ASN A 526 -23.25 -0.25 21.26
N GLU A 527 -22.81 -1.04 20.30
CA GLU A 527 -23.06 -0.76 18.88
C GLU A 527 -24.48 -1.22 18.48
N ALA A 528 -25.17 -0.41 17.67
CA ALA A 528 -26.58 -0.58 17.34
C ALA A 528 -26.92 -1.85 16.52
N ARG A 529 -26.08 -2.26 15.57
CA ARG A 529 -26.19 -3.56 14.85
C ARG A 529 -26.12 -4.74 15.82
N GLY A 530 -25.55 -4.55 17.01
CA GLY A 530 -25.58 -5.53 18.08
C GLY A 530 -27.00 -5.94 18.51
N TYR A 531 -28.04 -5.15 18.27
CA TYR A 531 -29.43 -5.57 18.57
C TYR A 531 -29.88 -6.70 17.64
N ARG A 532 -29.69 -6.53 16.33
CA ARG A 532 -29.97 -7.56 15.32
C ARG A 532 -29.22 -8.85 15.60
N LEU A 533 -27.93 -8.76 15.95
CA LEU A 533 -27.10 -9.92 16.25
C LEU A 533 -27.55 -10.66 17.52
N ARG A 534 -27.99 -9.93 18.55
CA ARG A 534 -28.59 -10.53 19.76
C ARG A 534 -29.86 -11.29 19.43
N GLU A 535 -30.73 -10.73 18.59
CA GLU A 535 -31.96 -11.40 18.14
C GLU A 535 -31.66 -12.69 17.38
N GLN A 536 -30.71 -12.66 16.44
CA GLN A 536 -30.28 -13.85 15.69
C GLN A 536 -29.68 -14.92 16.61
N LEU A 537 -28.83 -14.54 17.57
CA LEU A 537 -28.29 -15.47 18.56
C LEU A 537 -29.39 -16.03 19.45
N ALA A 538 -30.35 -15.21 19.89
CA ALA A 538 -31.43 -15.65 20.75
C ALA A 538 -32.33 -16.67 20.07
N LYS A 539 -32.58 -16.52 18.76
CA LYS A 539 -33.24 -17.55 17.96
C LYS A 539 -32.48 -18.89 18.03
N LEU A 540 -31.16 -18.87 17.83
CA LEU A 540 -30.34 -20.10 17.89
C LEU A 540 -30.31 -20.72 19.29
N SER A 541 -30.30 -19.91 20.35
CA SER A 541 -30.38 -20.39 21.74
C SER A 541 -31.75 -20.99 22.02
N PHE A 542 -32.83 -20.34 21.57
CA PHE A 542 -34.19 -20.84 21.69
C PHE A 542 -34.39 -22.18 20.96
N GLU A 543 -33.88 -22.31 19.73
CA GLU A 543 -33.92 -23.57 18.96
C GLU A 543 -33.15 -24.71 19.66
N ARG A 544 -32.13 -24.38 20.45
CA ARG A 544 -31.39 -25.33 21.31
C ARG A 544 -32.06 -25.61 22.65
N GLY A 545 -33.12 -24.89 22.99
CA GLY A 545 -33.82 -24.98 24.28
C GLY A 545 -33.17 -24.20 25.42
N ASP A 546 -32.15 -23.38 25.14
CA ASP A 546 -31.49 -22.51 26.13
C ASP A 546 -32.27 -21.20 26.30
N LEU A 547 -33.32 -21.27 27.12
CA LEU A 547 -34.22 -20.15 27.39
C LEU A 547 -33.57 -19.08 28.26
N ASP A 548 -32.60 -19.44 29.12
CA ASP A 548 -31.87 -18.49 29.95
C ASP A 548 -30.96 -17.59 29.11
N GLU A 549 -30.26 -18.17 28.13
CA GLU A 549 -29.46 -17.40 27.19
C GLU A 549 -30.34 -16.53 26.28
N ALA A 550 -31.45 -17.07 25.77
CA ALA A 550 -32.40 -16.30 24.98
C ALA A 550 -32.96 -15.10 25.77
N LEU A 551 -33.27 -15.29 27.06
CA LEU A 551 -33.71 -14.22 27.96
C LEU A 551 -32.64 -13.12 28.10
N SER A 552 -31.38 -13.53 28.31
CA SER A 552 -30.24 -12.62 28.46
C SER A 552 -30.02 -11.78 27.20
N LEU A 553 -29.99 -12.42 26.03
CA LEU A 553 -29.76 -11.77 24.74
C LEU A 553 -30.89 -10.80 24.38
N LEU A 554 -32.15 -11.16 24.65
CA LEU A 554 -33.33 -10.36 24.34
C LEU A 554 -33.74 -9.39 25.45
N GLY A 555 -33.00 -9.33 26.56
CA GLY A 555 -33.35 -8.49 27.72
C GLY A 555 -33.55 -7.01 27.39
N PHE A 556 -32.93 -6.51 26.32
CA PHE A 556 -33.13 -5.14 25.83
C PHE A 556 -34.58 -4.84 25.39
N LEU A 557 -35.36 -5.87 25.04
CA LEU A 557 -36.77 -5.76 24.65
C LEU A 557 -37.74 -5.50 25.82
N LYS A 558 -37.25 -5.44 27.07
CA LYS A 558 -38.02 -4.90 28.23
C LYS A 558 -38.26 -3.40 28.11
N GLY A 559 -37.38 -2.68 27.43
CA GLY A 559 -37.51 -1.24 27.20
C GLY A 559 -38.54 -0.88 26.12
N LYS A 560 -38.84 0.41 25.97
CA LYS A 560 -39.70 0.92 24.88
C LYS A 560 -38.99 0.96 23.52
N LYS A 561 -37.65 1.06 23.52
CA LYS A 561 -36.80 1.09 22.32
C LYS A 561 -35.45 0.42 22.64
N PRO A 562 -34.77 -0.19 21.65
CA PRO A 562 -35.25 -0.42 20.28
C PRO A 562 -36.38 -1.45 20.23
N LEU A 563 -37.19 -1.36 19.17
CA LEU A 563 -38.17 -2.40 18.85
C LEU A 563 -37.42 -3.59 18.22
N PRO A 564 -37.96 -4.81 18.35
CA PRO A 564 -37.35 -5.97 17.72
C PRO A 564 -37.38 -5.80 16.20
N GLU A 565 -36.28 -6.17 15.55
CA GLU A 565 -36.20 -6.19 14.10
C GLU A 565 -36.96 -7.40 13.53
N PHE A 566 -36.92 -8.53 14.23
CA PHE A 566 -37.66 -9.75 13.88
C PHE A 566 -38.87 -9.92 14.81
N ALA A 567 -40.07 -10.06 14.26
CA ALA A 567 -41.29 -10.19 15.07
C ALA A 567 -41.19 -11.38 16.03
N GLU A 568 -40.65 -12.50 15.55
CA GLU A 568 -40.43 -13.75 16.28
C GLU A 568 -39.57 -13.57 17.53
N SER A 569 -38.69 -12.56 17.58
CA SER A 569 -37.91 -12.24 18.78
C SER A 569 -38.79 -11.90 19.97
N SER A 570 -39.97 -11.30 19.75
CA SER A 570 -40.92 -11.05 20.84
C SER A 570 -41.53 -12.34 21.37
N TYR A 571 -41.74 -13.33 20.50
CA TYR A 571 -42.21 -14.65 20.91
C TYR A 571 -41.15 -15.39 21.72
N TYR A 572 -39.90 -15.46 21.22
CA TYR A 572 -38.79 -16.07 21.95
C TYR A 572 -38.59 -15.40 23.32
N PHE A 573 -38.66 -14.08 23.37
CA PHE A 573 -38.55 -13.33 24.62
C PHE A 573 -39.69 -13.65 25.58
N GLY A 574 -40.93 -13.74 25.10
CA GLY A 574 -42.09 -14.08 25.90
C GLY A 574 -41.98 -15.47 26.53
N LYS A 575 -41.59 -16.49 25.75
CA LYS A 575 -41.36 -17.86 26.25
C LYS A 575 -40.22 -17.90 27.28
N ALA A 576 -39.15 -17.14 27.06
CA ALA A 576 -38.03 -17.03 27.98
C ALA A 576 -38.41 -16.34 29.31
N LEU A 577 -39.25 -15.31 29.27
CA LEU A 577 -39.80 -14.65 30.46
C LEU A 577 -40.72 -15.58 31.26
N ALA A 578 -41.58 -16.33 30.57
CA ALA A 578 -42.44 -17.33 31.18
C ALA A 578 -41.62 -18.39 31.93
N HIS A 579 -40.53 -18.87 31.31
CA HIS A 579 -39.59 -19.80 31.94
C HIS A 579 -38.95 -19.22 33.22
N ALA A 580 -38.62 -17.93 33.21
CA ALA A 580 -38.10 -17.23 34.38
C ALA A 580 -39.17 -16.80 35.41
N GLY A 581 -40.45 -17.13 35.19
CA GLY A 581 -41.56 -16.78 36.07
C GLY A 581 -42.06 -15.33 35.97
N ASP A 582 -41.59 -14.54 35.01
CA ASP A 582 -42.09 -13.19 34.74
C ASP A 582 -43.33 -13.24 33.86
N HIS A 583 -44.44 -13.74 34.41
CA HIS A 583 -45.70 -13.95 33.69
C HIS A 583 -46.27 -12.67 33.07
N LYS A 584 -46.10 -11.52 33.75
CA LYS A 584 -46.57 -10.22 33.24
C LYS A 584 -45.72 -9.74 32.08
N GLY A 585 -44.40 -9.89 32.16
CA GLY A 585 -43.49 -9.60 31.06
C GLY A 585 -43.75 -10.51 29.86
N ALA A 586 -43.97 -11.80 30.11
CA ALA A 586 -44.29 -12.79 29.10
C ALA A 586 -45.58 -12.46 28.34
N GLU A 587 -46.67 -12.13 29.06
CA GLU A 587 -47.94 -11.72 28.44
C GLU A 587 -47.77 -10.51 27.51
N GLY A 588 -47.02 -9.50 27.97
CA GLY A 588 -46.75 -8.30 27.16
C GLY A 588 -45.85 -8.57 25.94
N ALA A 589 -44.87 -9.46 26.05
CA ALA A 589 -44.00 -9.85 24.94
C ALA A 589 -44.76 -10.69 23.90
N LEU A 590 -45.52 -11.69 24.34
CA LEU A 590 -46.37 -12.51 23.47
C LEU A 590 -47.45 -11.67 22.78
N GLY A 591 -48.06 -10.72 23.50
CA GLY A 591 -49.01 -9.77 22.91
C GLY A 591 -48.41 -8.92 21.79
N ARG A 592 -47.16 -8.44 21.97
CA ARG A 592 -46.43 -7.72 20.91
C ARG A 592 -46.17 -8.60 19.69
N PHE A 593 -45.77 -9.86 19.91
CA PHE A 593 -45.62 -10.82 18.81
C PHE A 593 -46.94 -11.03 18.08
N ILE A 594 -48.03 -11.36 18.78
CA ILE A 594 -49.35 -11.62 18.18
C ILE A 594 -49.82 -10.46 17.31
N GLN A 595 -49.60 -9.21 17.76
CA GLN A 595 -49.94 -8.02 16.97
C GLN A 595 -49.12 -7.90 15.67
N ALA A 596 -47.88 -8.40 15.65
CA ALA A 596 -46.96 -8.32 14.52
C ALA A 596 -46.87 -9.60 13.67
N ALA A 597 -47.37 -10.73 14.17
CA ALA A 597 -47.08 -12.07 13.66
C ALA A 597 -47.67 -12.37 12.27
N GLY A 598 -48.71 -11.66 11.84
CA GLY A 598 -49.37 -11.93 10.56
C GLY A 598 -49.82 -13.39 10.43
N THR A 599 -49.23 -14.12 9.49
CA THR A 599 -49.46 -15.56 9.23
C THR A 599 -48.33 -16.46 9.75
N SER A 600 -47.55 -16.00 10.73
CA SER A 600 -46.43 -16.76 11.30
C SER A 600 -46.90 -18.14 11.83
N PRO A 601 -46.14 -19.22 11.59
CA PRO A 601 -46.47 -20.55 12.10
C PRO A 601 -46.41 -20.63 13.64
N LEU A 602 -45.77 -19.65 14.30
CA LEU A 602 -45.69 -19.56 15.76
C LEU A 602 -46.93 -18.92 16.40
N LEU A 603 -47.88 -18.41 15.60
CA LEU A 603 -49.03 -17.66 16.10
C LEU A 603 -49.95 -18.52 17.00
N SER A 604 -50.15 -19.79 16.63
CA SER A 604 -50.94 -20.73 17.43
C SER A 604 -50.31 -20.99 18.80
N ASP A 605 -49.01 -21.30 18.83
CA ASP A 605 -48.28 -21.50 20.11
C ASP A 605 -48.22 -20.21 20.92
N ALA A 606 -48.15 -19.05 20.27
CA ALA A 606 -48.17 -17.77 20.98
C ALA A 606 -49.50 -17.50 21.69
N TYR A 607 -50.64 -17.80 21.08
CA TYR A 607 -51.94 -17.69 21.75
C TYR A 607 -52.07 -18.69 22.91
N LEU A 608 -51.60 -19.93 22.74
CA LEU A 608 -51.55 -20.93 23.82
C LEU A 608 -50.68 -20.48 24.99
N ALA A 609 -49.46 -20.00 24.69
CA ALA A 609 -48.55 -19.46 25.68
C ALA A 609 -49.19 -18.25 26.38
N GLN A 610 -49.79 -17.31 25.64
CA GLN A 610 -50.44 -16.14 26.24
C GLN A 610 -51.60 -16.53 27.16
N ALA A 611 -52.39 -17.54 26.76
CA ALA A 611 -53.48 -18.04 27.60
C ALA A 611 -52.94 -18.63 28.91
N THR A 612 -51.88 -19.43 28.83
CA THR A 612 -51.19 -20.01 30.00
C THR A 612 -50.66 -18.93 30.93
N GLU A 613 -50.03 -17.87 30.40
CA GLU A 613 -49.54 -16.75 31.21
C GLU A 613 -50.69 -16.00 31.89
N ARG A 614 -51.85 -15.83 31.22
CA ARG A 614 -53.03 -15.20 31.82
C ARG A 614 -53.69 -16.04 32.89
N GLU A 615 -53.68 -17.37 32.76
CA GLU A 615 -54.07 -18.28 33.85
C GLU A 615 -53.15 -18.11 35.06
N ALA A 616 -51.83 -18.04 34.85
CA ALA A 616 -50.86 -17.79 35.92
C ALA A 616 -51.07 -16.42 36.60
N LEU A 617 -51.50 -15.40 35.82
CA LEU A 617 -51.88 -14.08 36.31
C LEU A 617 -53.28 -14.03 36.96
N LYS A 618 -54.00 -15.14 37.02
CA LYS A 618 -55.39 -15.25 37.53
C LYS A 618 -56.38 -14.34 36.77
N ASP A 619 -56.19 -14.19 35.47
CA ASP A 619 -57.12 -13.52 34.55
C ASP A 619 -57.87 -14.56 33.69
N PRO A 620 -58.93 -15.20 34.23
CA PRO A 620 -59.65 -16.26 33.52
C PRO A 620 -60.39 -15.74 32.28
N ARG A 621 -60.77 -14.45 32.25
CA ARG A 621 -61.44 -13.86 31.07
C ARG A 621 -60.45 -13.64 29.94
N GLY A 622 -59.27 -13.10 30.24
CA GLY A 622 -58.22 -12.91 29.27
C GLY A 622 -57.65 -14.23 28.75
N ALA A 623 -57.50 -15.24 29.62
CA ALA A 623 -57.07 -16.59 29.25
C ALA A 623 -58.08 -17.26 28.29
N LEU A 624 -59.38 -17.15 28.61
CA LEU A 624 -60.46 -17.68 27.77
C LEU A 624 -60.40 -17.07 26.36
N ALA A 625 -60.25 -15.75 26.26
CA ALA A 625 -60.15 -15.08 24.98
C ALA A 625 -58.94 -15.54 24.16
N ALA A 626 -57.79 -15.78 24.79
CA ALA A 626 -56.59 -16.26 24.12
C ALA A 626 -56.74 -17.71 23.63
N TYR A 627 -57.26 -18.63 24.47
CA TYR A 627 -57.54 -20.00 24.03
C TYR A 627 -58.57 -20.07 22.90
N GLN A 628 -59.58 -19.19 22.90
CA GLN A 628 -60.55 -19.11 21.79
C GLN A 628 -59.91 -18.65 20.48
N GLN A 629 -58.86 -17.83 20.51
CA GLN A 629 -58.12 -17.49 19.29
C GLN A 629 -57.22 -18.63 18.85
N ALA A 630 -56.55 -19.32 19.80
CA ALA A 630 -55.77 -20.52 19.51
C ALA A 630 -56.63 -21.62 18.87
N GLU A 631 -57.80 -21.89 19.43
CA GLU A 631 -58.75 -22.90 18.95
C GLU A 631 -59.11 -22.70 17.47
N LYS A 632 -59.40 -21.46 17.06
CA LYS A 632 -59.75 -21.15 15.66
C LYS A 632 -58.65 -21.44 14.63
N ILE A 633 -57.39 -21.48 15.06
CA ILE A 633 -56.23 -21.59 14.18
C ILE A 633 -55.39 -22.83 14.46
N THR A 634 -55.88 -23.72 15.32
CA THR A 634 -55.24 -25.00 15.65
C THR A 634 -56.18 -26.14 15.32
N ASP A 635 -55.60 -27.28 14.96
CA ASP A 635 -56.31 -28.53 14.69
C ASP A 635 -55.75 -29.67 15.53
N GLY A 636 -56.46 -30.81 15.56
CA GLY A 636 -56.00 -32.03 16.21
C GLY A 636 -55.83 -31.88 17.73
N GLU A 637 -54.75 -32.43 18.28
CA GLU A 637 -54.54 -32.52 19.72
C GLU A 637 -54.42 -31.13 20.42
N LEU A 638 -53.84 -30.14 19.73
CA LEU A 638 -53.73 -28.77 20.25
C LEU A 638 -55.10 -28.08 20.33
N ASN A 639 -55.98 -28.31 19.35
CA ASN A 639 -57.35 -27.81 19.39
C ASN A 639 -58.13 -28.45 20.56
N GLN A 640 -57.97 -29.77 20.76
CA GLN A 640 -58.57 -30.50 21.87
C GLN A 640 -58.09 -29.97 23.24
N GLN A 641 -56.81 -29.64 23.35
CA GLN A 641 -56.26 -28.97 24.52
C GLN A 641 -56.93 -27.61 24.76
N CYS A 642 -57.09 -26.79 23.72
CA CYS A 642 -57.77 -25.50 23.81
C CYS A 642 -59.22 -25.68 24.31
N LEU A 643 -59.99 -26.57 23.69
CA LEU A 643 -61.38 -26.82 24.05
C LEU A 643 -61.53 -27.35 25.49
N TYR A 644 -60.61 -28.22 25.92
CA TYR A 644 -60.55 -28.67 27.30
C TYR A 644 -60.34 -27.49 28.27
N LYS A 645 -59.34 -26.65 28.00
CA LYS A 645 -58.99 -25.48 28.82
C LYS A 645 -60.08 -24.41 28.83
N ILE A 646 -60.71 -24.16 27.69
CA ILE A 646 -61.88 -23.27 27.57
C ILE A 646 -63.00 -23.75 28.51
N GLY A 647 -63.27 -25.07 28.57
CA GLY A 647 -64.26 -25.63 29.47
C GLY A 647 -63.91 -25.45 30.96
N GLU A 648 -62.65 -25.66 31.34
CA GLU A 648 -62.18 -25.37 32.71
C GLU A 648 -62.39 -23.90 33.09
N LEU A 649 -62.06 -22.97 32.18
CA LEU A 649 -62.23 -21.54 32.40
C LEU A 649 -63.70 -21.12 32.46
N TYR A 650 -64.58 -21.71 31.66
CA TYR A 650 -66.02 -21.47 31.77
C TYR A 650 -66.58 -21.90 33.12
N LEU A 651 -66.11 -23.03 33.68
CA LEU A 651 -66.50 -23.42 35.03
C LEU A 651 -66.00 -22.43 36.08
N GLN A 652 -64.75 -21.99 35.99
CA GLN A 652 -64.21 -20.97 36.89
C GLN A 652 -65.01 -19.66 36.83
N LEU A 653 -65.56 -19.32 35.66
CA LEU A 653 -66.40 -18.15 35.43
C LEU A 653 -67.89 -18.36 35.78
N GLY A 654 -68.28 -19.53 36.30
CA GLY A 654 -69.67 -19.83 36.68
C GLY A 654 -70.60 -20.09 35.50
N MET A 655 -70.07 -20.56 34.37
CA MET A 655 -70.81 -20.84 33.13
C MET A 655 -70.82 -22.34 32.78
N PRO A 656 -71.47 -23.20 33.57
CA PRO A 656 -71.38 -24.66 33.41
C PRO A 656 -71.94 -25.17 32.08
N ALA A 657 -72.98 -24.54 31.52
CA ALA A 657 -73.52 -24.92 30.22
C ALA A 657 -72.47 -24.78 29.10
N ARG A 658 -71.74 -23.65 29.06
CA ARG A 658 -70.68 -23.40 28.08
C ARG A 658 -69.45 -24.29 28.30
N ALA A 659 -69.17 -24.64 29.55
CA ALA A 659 -68.12 -25.60 29.86
C ALA A 659 -68.43 -26.98 29.27
N ALA A 660 -69.67 -27.45 29.45
CA ALA A 660 -70.13 -28.72 28.86
C ALA A 660 -70.06 -28.69 27.33
N GLU A 661 -70.51 -27.61 26.69
CA GLU A 661 -70.43 -27.45 25.22
C GLU A 661 -68.99 -27.59 24.71
N SER A 662 -68.03 -26.94 25.37
CA SER A 662 -66.61 -26.95 24.99
C SER A 662 -65.99 -28.34 25.11
N TRP A 663 -66.27 -29.05 26.20
CA TRP A 663 -65.81 -30.43 26.38
C TRP A 663 -66.50 -31.41 25.43
N GLU A 664 -67.78 -31.22 25.13
CA GLU A 664 -68.48 -32.01 24.12
C GLU A 664 -67.91 -31.79 22.72
N GLN A 665 -67.46 -30.57 22.39
CA GLN A 665 -66.74 -30.31 21.14
C GLN A 665 -65.38 -31.03 21.13
N ALA A 666 -64.61 -30.98 22.23
CA ALA A 666 -63.33 -31.70 22.34
C ALA A 666 -63.51 -33.22 22.14
N VAL A 667 -64.55 -33.81 22.74
CA VAL A 667 -64.86 -35.24 22.60
C VAL A 667 -65.37 -35.58 21.21
N ARG A 668 -66.18 -34.72 20.59
CA ARG A 668 -66.72 -34.92 19.23
C ARG A 668 -65.63 -34.99 18.17
N GLN A 669 -64.54 -34.25 18.34
CA GLN A 669 -63.38 -34.33 17.43
C GLN A 669 -62.69 -35.72 17.45
N GLY A 670 -62.95 -36.53 18.49
CA GLY A 670 -62.53 -37.92 18.56
C GLY A 670 -61.03 -38.13 18.81
N GLY A 671 -60.60 -39.39 18.81
CA GLY A 671 -59.21 -39.78 19.09
C GLY A 671 -58.98 -40.32 20.51
N SER A 672 -57.82 -40.93 20.73
CA SER A 672 -57.42 -41.54 22.02
C SER A 672 -56.50 -40.66 22.86
N GLY A 673 -56.40 -39.37 22.52
CA GLY A 673 -55.52 -38.40 23.16
C GLY A 673 -55.87 -38.14 24.64
N SER A 674 -54.89 -37.65 25.40
CA SER A 674 -55.04 -37.34 26.83
C SER A 674 -56.14 -36.29 27.08
N TRP A 675 -56.25 -35.28 26.22
CA TRP A 675 -57.23 -34.19 26.33
C TRP A 675 -58.67 -34.64 26.14
N VAL A 676 -58.94 -35.57 25.22
CA VAL A 676 -60.28 -36.15 25.03
C VAL A 676 -60.72 -36.93 26.28
N LYS A 677 -59.80 -37.68 26.90
CA LYS A 677 -60.08 -38.40 28.16
C LYS A 677 -60.39 -37.42 29.28
N LEU A 678 -59.57 -36.39 29.46
CA LEU A 678 -59.78 -35.35 30.46
C LEU A 678 -61.12 -34.64 30.25
N ALA A 679 -61.45 -34.24 29.01
CA ALA A 679 -62.74 -33.63 28.67
C ALA A 679 -63.92 -34.57 28.96
N THR A 680 -63.79 -35.87 28.68
CA THR A 680 -64.84 -36.87 28.96
C THR A 680 -65.08 -36.99 30.46
N ILE A 681 -64.02 -37.10 31.25
CA ILE A 681 -64.10 -37.21 32.72
C ILE A 681 -64.74 -35.95 33.31
N SER A 682 -64.27 -34.77 32.90
CA SER A 682 -64.79 -33.49 33.39
C SER A 682 -66.24 -33.26 33.00
N LEU A 683 -66.65 -33.70 31.80
CA LEU A 683 -68.04 -33.65 31.35
C LEU A 683 -68.96 -34.58 32.18
N GLN A 684 -68.50 -35.79 32.50
CA GLN A 684 -69.26 -36.72 33.34
C GLN A 684 -69.43 -36.21 34.77
N ASP A 685 -68.36 -35.70 35.38
CA ASP A 685 -68.39 -35.09 36.71
C ASP A 685 -69.33 -33.87 36.74
N LEU A 686 -69.25 -33.00 35.74
CA LEU A 686 -70.14 -31.84 35.65
C LEU A 686 -71.62 -32.25 35.51
N LYS A 687 -71.93 -33.22 34.66
CA LYS A 687 -73.30 -33.75 34.50
C LYS A 687 -73.82 -34.35 35.80
N TRP A 688 -72.98 -35.07 36.53
CA TRP A 688 -73.35 -35.61 37.84
C TRP A 688 -73.64 -34.51 38.86
N ARG A 689 -72.80 -33.48 38.95
CA ARG A 689 -72.99 -32.32 39.86
C ARG A 689 -74.26 -31.53 39.53
N LEU A 690 -74.52 -31.25 38.26
CA LEU A 690 -75.72 -30.51 37.83
C LEU A 690 -77.02 -31.30 38.06
N ASN A 691 -76.98 -32.63 37.93
CA ASN A 691 -78.10 -33.50 38.28
C ASN A 691 -78.40 -33.47 39.78
N LEU A 692 -77.36 -33.35 40.63
CA LEU A 692 -77.51 -33.20 42.09
C LEU A 692 -78.04 -31.81 42.49
N SER A 693 -77.67 -30.74 41.78
CA SER A 693 -78.10 -29.36 42.11
C SER A 693 -79.50 -28.99 41.59
N LYS A 694 -80.14 -29.83 40.76
CA LYS A 694 -81.42 -29.55 40.07
C LYS A 694 -81.37 -28.34 39.12
N GLU A 695 -80.19 -27.91 38.68
CA GLU A 695 -80.00 -26.76 37.78
C GLU A 695 -80.10 -27.13 36.28
N LEU A 696 -80.24 -28.41 35.96
CA LEU A 696 -80.63 -28.88 34.62
C LEU A 696 -82.16 -28.90 34.49
N ARG A 697 -82.74 -27.76 34.09
CA ARG A 697 -84.08 -27.69 33.48
C ARG A 697 -84.10 -26.75 32.29
#